data_AF-A0A835YX25-F1
#
_entry.id   AF-A0A835YX25-F1
#
_cell.length_a   1.000
_cell.length_b   1.000
_cell.length_c   1.000
_cell.angle_alpha   90.00
_cell.angle_beta   90.00
_cell.angle_gamma   90.00
#
_symmetry.space_group_name_H-M   'P 1'
#
loop_
_entity.id
_entity.type
_entity.pdbx_description
1 polymer ?
#
loop_
_entity_poly.entity_id
_entity_poly.type
_entity_poly.pdbx_seq_one_letter_code
_entity_poly.pdbx_strand_id
1 'polypeptide(L)'
;MTIHLKRSHTGDVTLFVNGNPASAAKFSGIQQTPDGMAAVFVVPLANAVFAEVDNVVPITGDGLARFEAAVEALGSEAKARAAYRKVINRQGALLRKDAVRILPKQVGLPTRTIQRALGKPVRASGANLRYLIATRGGYISYKYFKARELRRGTTALPRSNRVFLAKAFMHAGQFPNRRFLFGALGGHVFKNVGGRKITKLRSDVRIPEEMIQGDMKQAYERNARALAPAIHDEIKRLTKGALGGLLGLTTRRVNQLAEEGITVRKSHGVFDGPASVQAYVLHVSNKGKDKEATIDKEREEARLKKEQADTQEIKNAKLRKELLPIEEVSRVWSEQISSIRSGLLAVVSRVRQRVSLSTEDAVVLDEEIRDAMTKLADGVDIYDADFGDLEEVPGKIRLYPPQKGIADAIGDPTYSQVSVIKSARIGYTTVLNGAVANFVVNDPSLILVYLPNEDMAKSFVTSDLEPTFEDSPALKGVLSGDKSRTGAKDRTTMLMRQFTGGTLKILSAETPRNFRAHNARVVIMDEVDGMKPTTEGHPIPLARRRTAQFADYKIVVGSTPDEEETSYVVAEYAKSDQRVFEVPCPECGEFHEIMWKDIHWPEGEPEKAYWGCPSCGCAIEHKQKSTMVARGRWRITKPEVKGHAGFRINSLSSPLPNADWGILAEEFLATKHDPHLLKPFVNTILGEAWRTAGDRIDDLELQRSAEPFGLGAVDSDGVGQPWPFPEDVLAITAGIDMQDDRGEVSYVGWTESGQQLILDHDVVYGSYETNEFWVDIDALIKQRWRHPLGGEIGIDAVAIDSSSGSHMPHVYDFVRPRLRRKVFAIKGDGGRRPFILRSKAQKKDPLWIVGVDPIKDTIFNRLQHGKVFRFSKDLPEVWYEQFTGEQAVIKMDRGRPVRKWLPVPGRRNEALDCVVYATAVKELVPINWQLRREQLSTGHVVATAANDNTPRKPRKAASTWL
;
A
#
# COMPACT_ATOMS: atom_id res chain seq x y z
N MET A 1 9.33 59.30 20.68
CA MET A 1 10.71 59.25 20.15
C MET A 1 10.60 59.02 18.66
N THR A 2 10.85 60.04 17.84
CA THR A 2 10.63 59.99 16.39
C THR A 2 11.96 59.68 15.71
N ILE A 3 11.98 58.65 14.86
CA ILE A 3 13.20 58.15 14.22
C ILE A 3 13.08 58.40 12.72
N HIS A 4 14.08 59.08 12.14
CA HIS A 4 14.17 59.28 10.70
C HIS A 4 15.35 58.48 10.15
N LEU A 5 15.07 57.69 9.11
CA LEU A 5 16.08 56.99 8.32
C LEU A 5 16.41 57.84 7.10
N LYS A 6 17.69 58.19 6.90
CA LYS A 6 18.16 58.85 5.68
C LYS A 6 19.32 58.04 5.09
N ARG A 7 19.19 57.72 3.80
CA ARG A 7 20.14 56.90 3.05
C ARG A 7 21.14 57.80 2.33
N SER A 8 22.43 57.55 2.48
CA SER A 8 23.48 58.31 1.79
C SER A 8 23.63 57.86 0.33
N HIS A 9 24.29 58.68 -0.49
CA HIS A 9 24.64 58.32 -1.87
C HIS A 9 25.74 57.24 -1.99
N THR A 10 26.37 56.83 -0.89
CA THR A 10 27.30 55.67 -0.86
C THR A 10 26.61 54.37 -0.47
N GLY A 11 25.31 54.40 -0.15
CA GLY A 11 24.49 53.23 0.17
C GLY A 11 24.24 53.00 1.66
N ASP A 12 25.04 53.61 2.53
CA ASP A 12 24.91 53.50 3.99
C ASP A 12 23.67 54.22 4.53
N VAL A 13 23.07 53.64 5.57
CA VAL A 13 21.91 54.20 6.29
C VAL A 13 22.37 54.65 7.67
N THR A 14 22.37 55.95 7.91
CA THR A 14 22.74 56.52 9.23
C THR A 14 21.48 56.78 10.04
N LEU A 15 21.44 56.24 11.27
CA LEU A 15 20.33 56.44 12.21
C LEU A 15 20.52 57.77 12.95
N PHE A 16 19.53 58.66 12.86
CA PHE A 16 19.50 59.90 13.63
C PHE A 16 18.42 59.83 14.71
N VAL A 17 18.82 60.10 15.96
CA VAL A 17 17.94 60.28 17.10
C VAL A 17 18.15 61.70 17.61
N ASN A 18 17.10 62.52 17.59
CA ASN A 18 17.14 63.94 17.97
C ASN A 18 18.27 64.76 17.30
N GLY A 19 18.68 64.38 16.07
CA GLY A 19 19.57 65.17 15.22
C GLY A 19 21.08 64.90 15.32
N ASN A 20 21.56 63.96 16.15
CA ASN A 20 23.00 63.67 16.27
C ASN A 20 23.38 62.25 15.79
N PRO A 21 24.53 62.07 15.10
CA PRO A 21 25.02 60.75 14.66
C PRO A 21 25.83 60.06 15.76
N ALA A 22 25.49 58.80 16.10
CA ALA A 22 26.20 58.02 17.12
C ALA A 22 27.41 57.27 16.52
N SER A 23 28.60 57.52 17.05
CA SER A 23 29.85 56.86 16.67
C SER A 23 30.07 55.52 17.39
N ALA A 24 30.74 54.58 16.72
CA ALA A 24 30.86 53.19 17.17
C ALA A 24 32.01 52.93 18.16
N ALA A 25 31.75 52.19 19.26
CA ALA A 25 32.79 51.58 20.09
C ALA A 25 32.34 50.33 20.92
N LYS A 26 32.72 49.14 20.44
CA LYS A 26 33.36 48.01 21.17
C LYS A 26 32.85 47.45 22.54
N PHE A 27 32.73 46.10 22.54
CA PHE A 27 32.86 45.11 23.66
C PHE A 27 31.63 44.77 24.55
N SER A 28 31.79 43.74 25.42
CA SER A 28 30.84 42.60 25.50
C SER A 28 30.59 41.94 26.89
N GLY A 29 29.31 41.78 27.29
CA GLY A 29 28.76 40.62 28.04
C GLY A 29 28.45 40.69 29.57
N ILE A 30 27.33 40.01 29.95
CA ILE A 30 27.01 39.20 31.18
C ILE A 30 26.27 39.88 32.39
N GLN A 31 25.26 39.19 33.03
CA GLN A 31 24.17 39.66 33.98
C GLN A 31 23.31 38.47 34.57
N GLN A 32 22.44 38.63 35.60
CA GLN A 32 21.59 37.57 36.23
C GLN A 32 20.14 38.07 36.42
N THR A 33 19.14 37.16 36.42
CA THR A 33 17.76 37.53 36.82
C THR A 33 17.68 37.84 38.33
N PRO A 34 16.85 38.81 38.78
CA PRO A 34 16.78 39.25 40.18
C PRO A 34 16.57 38.13 41.21
N ASP A 35 15.76 37.12 40.88
CA ASP A 35 15.44 35.99 41.76
C ASP A 35 16.42 34.79 41.63
N GLY A 36 17.47 34.93 40.82
CA GLY A 36 18.55 33.95 40.71
C GLY A 36 18.11 32.58 40.17
N MET A 37 17.09 32.53 39.31
CA MET A 37 16.35 31.32 38.97
C MET A 37 16.73 30.64 37.64
N ALA A 38 17.52 31.25 36.74
CA ALA A 38 17.84 30.62 35.45
C ALA A 38 19.22 30.99 34.86
N ALA A 39 19.82 30.01 34.16
CA ALA A 39 20.86 30.22 33.15
C ALA A 39 20.30 29.87 31.77
N VAL A 40 20.63 30.67 30.75
CA VAL A 40 20.08 30.59 29.38
C VAL A 40 21.24 30.61 28.39
N PHE A 41 21.16 29.79 27.33
CA PHE A 41 22.17 29.73 26.27
C PHE A 41 21.51 30.04 24.92
N VAL A 42 22.10 30.96 24.16
CA VAL A 42 21.60 31.44 22.86
C VAL A 42 22.73 31.42 21.82
N VAL A 43 22.40 31.02 20.60
CA VAL A 43 23.21 31.28 19.40
C VAL A 43 22.30 32.00 18.39
N PRO A 44 22.67 33.20 17.89
CA PRO A 44 21.85 33.94 16.93
C PRO A 44 22.32 33.76 15.48
N LEU A 45 21.37 33.66 14.54
CA LEU A 45 21.44 34.42 13.29
C LEU A 45 20.66 35.73 13.52
N ALA A 46 21.00 36.79 12.79
CA ALA A 46 20.69 38.17 13.16
C ALA A 46 19.20 38.55 13.04
N ASN A 47 18.59 38.93 14.16
CA ASN A 47 17.87 40.20 14.36
C ASN A 47 17.39 40.29 15.82
N ALA A 48 17.81 41.31 16.57
CA ALA A 48 17.37 41.56 17.94
C ALA A 48 17.70 42.98 18.44
N VAL A 49 16.65 43.78 18.71
CA VAL A 49 16.55 44.86 19.70
C VAL A 49 15.04 44.97 20.00
N PHE A 50 14.47 45.08 21.20
CA PHE A 50 14.92 45.43 22.56
C PHE A 50 14.45 44.33 23.56
N ALA A 51 14.84 44.24 24.85
CA ALA A 51 15.64 45.10 25.73
C ALA A 51 16.41 44.26 26.79
N GLU A 52 17.39 44.88 27.46
CA GLU A 52 17.88 44.70 28.85
C GLU A 52 17.91 43.31 29.54
N VAL A 53 18.96 42.88 30.25
CA VAL A 53 20.41 43.17 30.22
C VAL A 53 21.06 41.80 30.55
N ASP A 54 21.49 41.08 29.51
CA ASP A 54 22.25 39.81 29.52
C ASP A 54 21.55 38.53 30.11
N ASN A 55 22.10 37.29 30.12
CA ASN A 55 23.43 36.72 30.44
C ASN A 55 24.11 35.94 29.30
N VAL A 56 25.24 36.43 28.76
CA VAL A 56 25.81 35.88 27.52
C VAL A 56 27.34 36.00 27.39
N VAL A 57 28.05 34.87 27.51
CA VAL A 57 29.38 34.72 26.87
C VAL A 57 29.14 34.55 25.36
N PRO A 58 29.64 35.42 24.48
CA PRO A 58 29.39 35.30 23.05
C PRO A 58 30.18 34.14 22.44
N ILE A 59 29.49 33.22 21.74
CA ILE A 59 30.15 32.43 20.68
C ILE A 59 30.21 33.32 19.44
N THR A 60 31.38 33.90 19.18
CA THR A 60 31.70 34.43 17.85
C THR A 60 32.01 33.26 16.92
N GLY A 61 31.21 33.12 15.87
CA GLY A 61 31.41 32.10 14.85
C GLY A 61 30.82 32.59 13.52
N ASP A 62 31.55 32.31 12.44
CA ASP A 62 31.23 32.58 11.03
C ASP A 62 30.07 31.72 10.48
N GLY A 63 29.12 31.34 11.32
CA GLY A 63 28.00 30.47 10.99
C GLY A 63 27.02 31.05 9.97
N LEU A 64 26.98 32.39 9.82
CA LEU A 64 26.18 33.08 8.81
C LEU A 64 26.77 32.92 7.40
N ALA A 65 28.04 33.32 7.22
CA ALA A 65 28.76 33.16 5.94
C ALA A 65 28.87 31.69 5.49
N ARG A 66 29.04 30.76 6.44
CA ARG A 66 29.01 29.31 6.18
C ARG A 66 27.61 28.76 5.88
N PHE A 67 26.55 29.43 6.32
CA PHE A 67 25.17 29.09 5.95
C PHE A 67 24.87 29.56 4.54
N GLU A 68 25.26 30.77 4.17
CA GLU A 68 25.11 31.32 2.81
C GLU A 68 25.81 30.44 1.76
N ALA A 69 27.09 30.13 1.95
CA ALA A 69 27.84 29.22 1.06
C ALA A 69 27.26 27.78 1.02
N ALA A 70 26.60 27.33 2.08
CA ALA A 70 25.94 26.02 2.12
C ALA A 70 24.57 26.02 1.42
N VAL A 71 23.83 27.14 1.47
CA VAL A 71 22.57 27.33 0.72
C VAL A 71 22.85 27.37 -0.77
N GLU A 72 23.90 28.10 -1.17
CA GLU A 72 24.36 28.22 -2.57
C GLU A 72 24.75 26.84 -3.15
N ALA A 73 25.50 26.03 -2.39
CA ALA A 73 25.88 24.67 -2.79
C ALA A 73 24.75 23.62 -2.77
N LEU A 74 23.59 23.92 -2.15
CA LEU A 74 22.45 23.00 -2.04
C LEU A 74 21.28 23.37 -2.97
N GLY A 75 21.29 24.56 -3.59
CA GLY A 75 20.24 25.06 -4.49
C GLY A 75 18.84 25.17 -3.86
N SER A 76 18.72 25.04 -2.53
CA SER A 76 17.45 25.04 -1.82
C SER A 76 17.63 25.36 -0.34
N GLU A 77 17.14 26.52 0.06
CA GLU A 77 17.22 27.01 1.44
C GLU A 77 16.54 26.05 2.45
N ALA A 78 15.43 25.43 2.06
CA ALA A 78 14.71 24.46 2.88
C ALA A 78 15.58 23.23 3.24
N LYS A 79 16.37 22.73 2.28
CA LYS A 79 17.29 21.60 2.51
C LYS A 79 18.44 21.98 3.44
N ALA A 80 18.99 23.20 3.29
CA ALA A 80 20.01 23.73 4.19
C ALA A 80 19.52 23.90 5.63
N ARG A 81 18.34 24.54 5.82
CA ARG A 81 17.70 24.69 7.14
C ARG A 81 17.44 23.33 7.82
N ALA A 82 17.01 22.32 7.07
CA ALA A 82 16.80 20.96 7.59
C ALA A 82 18.09 20.28 8.08
N ALA A 83 19.20 20.44 7.36
CA ALA A 83 20.52 19.92 7.75
C ALA A 83 21.04 20.60 9.04
N TYR A 84 21.00 21.94 9.09
CA TYR A 84 21.41 22.73 10.25
C TYR A 84 20.62 22.37 11.52
N ARG A 85 19.28 22.31 11.42
CA ARG A 85 18.37 21.89 12.52
C ARG A 85 18.81 20.56 13.14
N LYS A 86 19.17 19.59 12.29
CA LYS A 86 19.55 18.23 12.72
C LYS A 86 20.88 18.20 13.46
N VAL A 87 21.89 18.94 12.98
CA VAL A 87 23.21 18.98 13.63
C VAL A 87 23.17 19.76 14.95
N ILE A 88 22.45 20.88 15.00
CA ILE A 88 22.24 21.66 16.24
C ILE A 88 21.57 20.79 17.31
N ASN A 89 20.51 20.06 16.96
CA ASN A 89 19.83 19.14 17.88
C ASN A 89 20.70 17.97 18.35
N ARG A 90 21.66 17.51 17.52
CA ARG A 90 22.63 16.47 17.88
C ARG A 90 23.68 17.00 18.86
N GLN A 91 24.30 18.16 18.58
CA GLN A 91 25.32 18.74 19.46
C GLN A 91 24.73 19.20 20.80
N GLY A 92 23.53 19.80 20.81
CA GLY A 92 22.82 20.15 22.04
C GLY A 92 22.53 18.95 22.94
N ALA A 93 22.17 17.80 22.35
CA ALA A 93 21.97 16.56 23.10
C ALA A 93 23.28 15.99 23.68
N LEU A 94 24.42 16.15 22.99
CA LEU A 94 25.74 15.78 23.53
C LEU A 94 26.15 16.68 24.69
N LEU A 95 25.98 18.00 24.55
CA LEU A 95 26.23 18.97 25.61
C LEU A 95 25.39 18.70 26.88
N ARG A 96 24.11 18.31 26.72
CA ARG A 96 23.27 17.89 27.86
C ARG A 96 23.81 16.62 28.54
N LYS A 97 24.33 15.65 27.79
CA LYS A 97 24.99 14.46 28.35
C LYS A 97 26.28 14.83 29.10
N ASP A 98 27.05 15.77 28.58
CA ASP A 98 28.23 16.33 29.26
C ASP A 98 27.84 17.00 30.58
N ALA A 99 26.80 17.83 30.61
CA ALA A 99 26.29 18.42 31.86
C ALA A 99 25.92 17.38 32.92
N VAL A 100 25.20 16.32 32.52
CA VAL A 100 24.83 15.20 33.40
C VAL A 100 26.04 14.38 33.88
N ARG A 101 27.16 14.39 33.13
CA ARG A 101 28.39 13.65 33.45
C ARG A 101 29.40 14.44 34.29
N ILE A 102 29.52 15.73 34.02
CA ILE A 102 30.57 16.62 34.54
C ILE A 102 30.11 17.29 35.84
N LEU A 103 28.94 17.93 35.83
CA LEU A 103 28.44 18.69 36.99
C LEU A 103 28.39 17.87 38.29
N PRO A 104 27.97 16.58 38.32
CA PRO A 104 27.98 15.79 39.56
C PRO A 104 29.36 15.70 40.22
N LYS A 105 30.43 15.64 39.41
CA LYS A 105 31.82 15.62 39.89
C LYS A 105 32.28 17.00 40.33
N GLN A 106 32.07 18.01 39.47
CA GLN A 106 32.45 19.41 39.71
C GLN A 106 31.85 19.93 41.02
N VAL A 107 30.55 19.68 41.26
CA VAL A 107 29.86 20.24 42.43
C VAL A 107 29.76 19.26 43.61
N GLY A 108 30.12 17.99 43.45
CA GLY A 108 30.02 16.96 44.49
C GLY A 108 28.59 16.47 44.79
N LEU A 109 27.65 16.61 43.84
CA LEU A 109 26.26 16.18 43.99
C LEU A 109 25.97 14.81 43.34
N PRO A 110 24.96 14.05 43.83
CA PRO A 110 24.46 12.89 43.13
C PRO A 110 23.90 13.26 41.75
N THR A 111 24.18 12.45 40.72
CA THR A 111 23.72 12.66 39.34
C THR A 111 22.22 12.91 39.22
N ARG A 112 21.40 12.21 40.01
CA ARG A 112 19.94 12.40 40.07
C ARG A 112 19.52 13.81 40.51
N THR A 113 20.34 14.50 41.31
CA THR A 113 20.09 15.89 41.74
C THR A 113 20.34 16.87 40.59
N ILE A 114 21.44 16.67 39.85
CA ILE A 114 21.78 17.44 38.65
C ILE A 114 20.74 17.23 37.54
N GLN A 115 20.33 16.00 37.29
CA GLN A 115 19.30 15.67 36.29
C GLN A 115 17.94 16.34 36.58
N ARG A 116 17.56 16.49 37.85
CA ARG A 116 16.34 17.21 38.24
C ARG A 116 16.46 18.73 38.12
N ALA A 117 17.66 19.28 38.26
CA ALA A 117 17.90 20.72 38.09
C ALA A 117 17.96 21.12 36.61
N LEU A 118 18.46 20.24 35.74
CA LEU A 118 18.47 20.39 34.27
C LEU A 118 17.06 20.13 33.70
N GLY A 119 16.26 21.18 33.53
CA GLY A 119 14.91 21.12 32.96
C GLY A 119 14.87 20.53 31.55
N LYS A 120 13.67 20.23 31.02
CA LYS A 120 13.52 19.71 29.65
C LYS A 120 14.13 20.68 28.62
N PRO A 121 14.97 20.21 27.67
CA PRO A 121 15.62 21.09 26.72
C PRO A 121 14.68 21.47 25.57
N VAL A 122 14.72 22.74 25.13
CA VAL A 122 14.02 23.16 23.91
C VAL A 122 14.89 22.80 22.71
N ARG A 123 14.30 22.14 21.71
CA ARG A 123 14.99 21.65 20.50
C ARG A 123 14.83 22.63 19.35
N ALA A 124 15.82 22.64 18.44
CA ALA A 124 15.77 23.45 17.23
C ALA A 124 14.68 22.96 16.27
N SER A 125 13.88 23.89 15.75
CA SER A 125 12.82 23.67 14.76
C SER A 125 13.22 24.21 13.38
N GLY A 126 12.33 24.13 12.39
CA GLY A 126 12.58 24.71 11.06
C GLY A 126 12.56 26.25 11.03
N ALA A 127 11.84 26.86 11.98
CA ALA A 127 11.75 28.31 12.14
C ALA A 127 12.73 28.87 13.19
N ASN A 128 13.13 28.06 14.19
CA ASN A 128 14.02 28.47 15.28
C ASN A 128 15.20 27.49 15.43
N LEU A 129 16.36 27.85 14.87
CA LEU A 129 17.59 27.05 14.91
C LEU A 129 18.35 27.16 16.24
N ARG A 130 17.66 27.02 17.38
CA ARG A 130 18.23 27.15 18.73
C ARG A 130 17.98 25.91 19.58
N TYR A 131 18.98 25.48 20.34
CA TYR A 131 18.86 24.41 21.35
C TYR A 131 19.17 24.97 22.73
N LEU A 132 18.23 24.87 23.67
CA LEU A 132 18.29 25.55 24.97
C LEU A 132 18.25 24.53 26.12
N ILE A 133 19.18 24.66 27.06
CA ILE A 133 19.20 23.90 28.32
C ILE A 133 19.02 24.90 29.46
N ALA A 134 17.84 24.89 30.09
CA ALA A 134 17.58 25.68 31.29
C ALA A 134 17.89 24.88 32.56
N THR A 135 18.45 25.55 33.57
CA THR A 135 18.42 25.07 34.96
C THR A 135 17.64 26.02 35.85
N ARG A 136 17.04 25.50 36.92
CA ARG A 136 16.43 26.31 37.98
C ARG A 136 16.85 25.80 39.36
N GLY A 137 17.05 26.71 40.31
CA GLY A 137 17.26 26.36 41.73
C GLY A 137 18.27 27.23 42.47
N GLY A 138 17.99 27.46 43.76
CA GLY A 138 18.90 28.17 44.68
C GLY A 138 19.85 27.23 45.45
N TYR A 139 20.46 27.78 46.51
CA TYR A 139 21.44 27.09 47.37
C TYR A 139 21.01 25.68 47.82
N ILE A 140 21.87 24.70 47.56
CA ILE A 140 21.59 23.27 47.78
C ILE A 140 21.79 22.89 49.27
N SER A 141 20.93 22.03 49.82
CA SER A 141 21.06 21.63 51.24
C SER A 141 22.19 20.63 51.47
N TYR A 142 22.91 20.79 52.59
CA TYR A 142 24.06 19.92 52.94
C TYR A 142 23.76 18.42 52.92
N LYS A 143 22.50 17.98 53.07
CA LYS A 143 22.13 16.56 53.00
C LYS A 143 22.54 15.85 51.71
N TYR A 144 22.63 16.58 50.60
CA TYR A 144 22.98 15.99 49.30
C TYR A 144 24.49 15.76 49.14
N PHE A 145 25.31 16.30 50.04
CA PHE A 145 26.78 16.25 49.98
C PHE A 145 27.36 15.24 50.99
N LYS A 146 26.79 14.01 51.01
CA LYS A 146 27.23 12.89 51.87
C LYS A 146 27.39 13.29 53.35
N ALA A 147 26.40 14.04 53.88
CA ALA A 147 26.50 14.58 55.24
C ALA A 147 26.55 13.47 56.31
N ARG A 148 27.47 13.60 57.28
CA ARG A 148 27.65 12.66 58.39
C ARG A 148 27.82 13.42 59.71
N GLU A 149 26.90 13.18 60.64
CA GLU A 149 26.96 13.72 62.01
C GLU A 149 28.09 13.08 62.82
N LEU A 150 28.77 13.89 63.65
CA LEU A 150 29.83 13.54 64.58
C LEU A 150 29.51 14.16 65.97
N ARG A 151 30.24 13.75 67.02
CA ARG A 151 30.02 14.21 68.41
C ARG A 151 29.97 15.74 68.59
N ARG A 152 30.73 16.51 67.79
CA ARG A 152 30.87 17.99 67.90
C ARG A 152 30.21 18.79 66.76
N GLY A 153 29.59 18.14 65.76
CA GLY A 153 29.08 18.82 64.57
C GLY A 153 28.81 17.86 63.41
N THR A 154 28.54 18.36 62.22
CA THR A 154 28.24 17.54 61.02
C THR A 154 29.25 17.80 59.92
N THR A 155 29.80 16.76 59.29
CA THR A 155 30.66 16.89 58.09
C THR A 155 29.83 16.80 56.81
N ALA A 156 30.26 17.48 55.73
CA ALA A 156 29.70 17.37 54.39
C ALA A 156 30.79 17.57 53.32
N LEU A 157 30.49 17.28 52.04
CA LEU A 157 31.43 17.27 50.91
C LEU A 157 30.98 18.13 49.69
N PRO A 158 30.66 19.44 49.84
CA PRO A 158 30.41 20.32 48.70
C PRO A 158 31.66 20.45 47.80
N ARG A 159 31.48 20.40 46.48
CA ARG A 159 32.59 20.35 45.49
C ARG A 159 33.63 19.26 45.80
N SER A 160 33.20 18.17 46.42
CA SER A 160 34.03 17.09 46.97
C SER A 160 35.01 17.49 48.09
N ASN A 161 35.02 18.76 48.53
CA ASN A 161 35.85 19.27 49.62
C ASN A 161 35.17 19.08 50.98
N ARG A 162 35.89 18.54 51.97
CA ARG A 162 35.31 18.22 53.28
C ARG A 162 35.17 19.47 54.15
N VAL A 163 33.94 19.82 54.49
CA VAL A 163 33.60 20.93 55.39
C VAL A 163 33.07 20.37 56.71
N PHE A 164 33.48 20.95 57.85
CA PHE A 164 32.96 20.63 59.18
C PHE A 164 32.06 21.74 59.71
N LEU A 165 30.80 21.41 59.96
CA LEU A 165 29.75 22.31 60.45
C LEU A 165 29.64 22.15 61.98
N ALA A 166 30.39 22.98 62.71
CA ALA A 166 30.43 22.94 64.17
C ALA A 166 29.05 23.18 64.80
N LYS A 167 28.72 22.39 65.84
CA LYS A 167 27.41 22.39 66.55
C LYS A 167 26.19 22.08 65.67
N ALA A 168 26.38 21.62 64.43
CA ALA A 168 25.30 21.17 63.55
C ALA A 168 24.99 19.67 63.71
N PHE A 169 23.72 19.29 63.58
CA PHE A 169 23.22 17.92 63.78
C PHE A 169 22.22 17.51 62.69
N MET A 170 21.96 16.21 62.59
CA MET A 170 20.99 15.59 61.67
C MET A 170 19.93 14.78 62.42
N HIS A 171 20.22 14.34 63.65
CA HIS A 171 19.36 13.50 64.50
C HIS A 171 19.07 14.15 65.86
N ALA A 172 18.00 13.71 66.52
CA ALA A 172 17.59 14.20 67.84
C ALA A 172 18.19 13.36 69.00
N GLY A 173 18.15 13.89 70.22
CA GLY A 173 18.71 13.24 71.43
C GLY A 173 20.17 13.62 71.71
N GLN A 174 20.87 12.86 72.56
CA GLN A 174 22.28 13.08 72.91
C GLN A 174 23.21 12.05 72.25
N PHE A 175 24.43 12.43 71.87
CA PHE A 175 25.41 11.52 71.26
C PHE A 175 26.11 10.68 72.34
N PRO A 176 26.33 9.35 72.16
CA PRO A 176 26.11 8.57 70.93
C PRO A 176 24.66 8.09 70.74
N ASN A 177 23.85 8.05 71.80
CA ASN A 177 22.50 7.49 71.82
C ASN A 177 21.43 8.43 71.22
N ARG A 178 21.67 8.91 69.99
CA ARG A 178 20.72 9.74 69.24
C ARG A 178 19.51 8.90 68.82
N ARG A 179 18.30 9.44 68.97
CA ARG A 179 17.07 8.80 68.48
C ARG A 179 16.85 9.20 67.01
N PHE A 180 16.76 8.20 66.14
CA PHE A 180 16.31 8.40 64.77
C PHE A 180 14.80 8.66 64.77
N LEU A 181 14.40 9.94 64.81
CA LEU A 181 13.01 10.34 64.59
C LEU A 181 12.69 10.15 63.11
N PHE A 182 12.16 8.98 62.76
CA PHE A 182 11.73 8.64 61.40
C PHE A 182 10.80 9.74 60.86
N GLY A 183 11.13 10.31 59.70
CA GLY A 183 10.38 11.39 59.05
C GLY A 183 10.69 12.82 59.50
N ALA A 184 10.82 13.09 60.81
CA ALA A 184 10.72 14.46 61.36
C ALA A 184 11.77 15.49 60.86
N LEU A 185 13.02 15.07 60.60
CA LEU A 185 14.12 15.97 60.16
C LEU A 185 14.57 15.73 58.70
N GLY A 186 14.01 14.74 58.01
CA GLY A 186 14.22 14.50 56.57
C GLY A 186 15.68 14.36 56.10
N GLY A 187 16.58 13.94 57.00
CA GLY A 187 18.03 13.85 56.77
C GLY A 187 18.73 15.19 56.54
N HIS A 188 18.09 16.32 56.83
CA HIS A 188 18.70 17.64 56.68
C HIS A 188 19.66 17.97 57.83
N VAL A 189 20.65 18.81 57.54
CA VAL A 189 21.58 19.33 58.54
C VAL A 189 20.99 20.60 59.15
N PHE A 190 20.87 20.64 60.47
CA PHE A 190 20.33 21.76 61.23
C PHE A 190 21.35 22.30 62.23
N LYS A 191 21.16 23.55 62.67
CA LYS A 191 21.89 24.18 63.78
C LYS A 191 20.86 24.81 64.73
N ASN A 192 21.06 24.68 66.04
CA ASN A 192 20.26 25.43 67.02
C ASN A 192 20.72 26.90 66.99
N VAL A 193 19.76 27.82 66.89
CA VAL A 193 19.99 29.28 66.81
C VAL A 193 19.47 30.04 68.04
N GLY A 194 18.99 29.34 69.06
CA GLY A 194 18.49 29.90 70.31
C GLY A 194 17.23 29.16 70.81
N GLY A 195 17.23 28.76 72.09
CA GLY A 195 16.10 28.08 72.72
C GLY A 195 15.69 26.80 71.97
N ARG A 196 14.39 26.71 71.60
CA ARG A 196 13.81 25.60 70.83
C ARG A 196 13.89 25.80 69.30
N LYS A 197 14.50 26.88 68.78
CA LYS A 197 14.54 27.19 67.34
C LYS A 197 15.74 26.53 66.64
N ILE A 198 15.47 25.85 65.53
CA ILE A 198 16.47 25.16 64.70
C ILE A 198 16.40 25.64 63.24
N THR A 199 17.55 25.87 62.62
CA THR A 199 17.63 26.39 61.23
C THR A 199 18.34 25.38 60.33
N LYS A 200 17.78 25.15 59.15
CA LYS A 200 18.29 24.23 58.12
C LYS A 200 19.46 24.86 57.36
N LEU A 201 20.62 24.21 57.39
CA LEU A 201 21.81 24.67 56.69
C LEU A 201 21.81 24.26 55.21
N ARG A 202 22.36 25.15 54.37
CA ARG A 202 22.57 25.00 52.92
C ARG A 202 24.02 25.35 52.58
N SER A 203 24.56 24.73 51.55
CA SER A 203 25.86 25.09 50.97
C SER A 203 25.72 26.30 50.05
N ASP A 204 26.86 26.90 49.73
CA ASP A 204 27.07 27.93 48.72
C ASP A 204 26.93 27.44 47.25
N VAL A 205 26.85 26.13 47.01
CA VAL A 205 26.68 25.55 45.66
C VAL A 205 25.33 25.91 45.03
N ARG A 206 25.36 26.49 43.82
CA ARG A 206 24.20 26.76 42.94
C ARG A 206 24.44 26.18 41.54
N ILE A 207 23.56 25.28 41.09
CA ILE A 207 23.72 24.56 39.82
C ILE A 207 23.75 25.49 38.57
N PRO A 208 22.95 26.57 38.47
CA PRO A 208 23.01 27.49 37.33
C PRO A 208 24.36 28.21 37.16
N GLU A 209 25.04 28.55 38.26
CA GLU A 209 26.36 29.20 38.22
C GLU A 209 27.46 28.21 37.85
N GLU A 210 27.37 27.00 38.37
CA GLU A 210 28.32 25.91 38.09
C GLU A 210 28.24 25.43 36.62
N MET A 211 27.10 25.62 35.93
CA MET A 211 26.96 25.33 34.49
C MET A 211 27.86 26.16 33.58
N ILE A 212 28.23 27.38 33.99
CA ILE A 212 29.02 28.33 33.19
C ILE A 212 30.48 28.42 33.64
N GLN A 213 30.91 27.52 34.54
CA GLN A 213 32.24 27.49 35.15
C GLN A 213 32.91 26.11 35.03
N GLY A 214 34.20 26.04 35.39
CA GLY A 214 34.95 24.79 35.52
C GLY A 214 34.98 23.91 34.26
N ASP A 215 34.98 22.60 34.48
CA ASP A 215 34.99 21.57 33.44
C ASP A 215 33.77 21.67 32.49
N MET A 216 32.63 22.15 33.00
CA MET A 216 31.42 22.30 32.18
C MET A 216 31.58 23.39 31.12
N LYS A 217 32.22 24.52 31.47
CA LYS A 217 32.58 25.58 30.51
C LYS A 217 33.49 25.04 29.40
N GLN A 218 34.51 24.24 29.75
CA GLN A 218 35.40 23.63 28.75
C GLN A 218 34.68 22.65 27.83
N ALA A 219 33.70 21.89 28.34
CA ALA A 219 32.88 21.00 27.53
C ALA A 219 31.99 21.78 26.55
N TYR A 220 31.44 22.92 26.97
CA TYR A 220 30.69 23.83 26.10
C TYR A 220 31.55 24.35 24.94
N GLU A 221 32.72 24.90 25.23
CA GLU A 221 33.62 25.45 24.21
C GLU A 221 34.08 24.40 23.18
N ARG A 222 34.29 23.15 23.59
CA ARG A 222 34.60 22.05 22.66
C ARG A 222 33.42 21.72 21.74
N ASN A 223 32.20 21.62 22.26
CA ASN A 223 31.00 21.36 21.46
C ASN A 223 30.72 22.49 20.46
N ALA A 224 30.97 23.75 20.85
CA ALA A 224 30.85 24.91 19.96
C ALA A 224 31.83 24.83 18.76
N ARG A 225 33.12 24.54 19.00
CA ARG A 225 34.12 24.39 17.93
C ARG A 225 33.82 23.20 17.01
N ALA A 226 33.20 22.14 17.51
CA ALA A 226 32.82 20.95 16.74
C ALA A 226 31.54 21.12 15.88
N LEU A 227 30.79 22.22 16.03
CA LEU A 227 29.51 22.42 15.35
C LEU A 227 29.67 22.57 13.83
N ALA A 228 30.61 23.41 13.38
CA ALA A 228 30.79 23.69 11.94
C ALA A 228 31.33 22.49 11.12
N PRO A 229 32.34 21.73 11.58
CA PRO A 229 32.75 20.49 10.91
C PRO A 229 31.59 19.47 10.79
N ALA A 230 30.78 19.34 11.85
CA ALA A 230 29.64 18.42 11.85
C ALA A 230 28.51 18.84 10.89
N ILE A 231 28.35 20.15 10.61
CA ILE A 231 27.44 20.67 9.58
C ILE A 231 27.97 20.33 8.19
N HIS A 232 29.27 20.57 7.95
CA HIS A 232 29.92 20.26 6.68
C HIS A 232 29.85 18.75 6.34
N ASP A 233 30.02 17.88 7.34
CA ASP A 233 29.89 16.43 7.17
C ASP A 233 28.45 15.97 6.92
N GLU A 234 27.43 16.62 7.52
CA GLU A 234 26.03 16.28 7.25
C GLU A 234 25.60 16.75 5.83
N ILE A 235 26.10 17.89 5.36
CA ILE A 235 25.92 18.35 3.98
C ILE A 235 26.62 17.39 3.01
N LYS A 236 27.87 16.98 3.29
CA LYS A 236 28.55 15.91 2.55
C LYS A 236 27.79 14.59 2.60
N ARG A 237 27.10 14.25 3.69
CA ARG A 237 26.30 13.02 3.80
C ARG A 237 25.05 13.08 2.93
N LEU A 238 24.44 14.26 2.78
CA LEU A 238 23.29 14.47 1.89
C LEU A 238 23.69 14.44 0.41
N THR A 239 24.95 14.69 0.06
CA THR A 239 25.49 14.55 -1.31
C THR A 239 26.20 13.21 -1.57
N LYS A 240 26.68 12.49 -0.54
CA LYS A 240 27.30 11.16 -0.65
C LYS A 240 26.28 10.02 -0.78
N GLY A 241 25.64 9.94 -1.94
CA GLY A 241 24.82 8.78 -2.36
C GLY A 241 25.10 8.26 -3.78
N ALA A 242 25.77 9.05 -4.62
CA ALA A 242 25.78 8.88 -6.07
C ALA A 242 26.10 7.47 -6.58
N LEU A 243 27.25 6.87 -6.19
CA LEU A 243 27.71 5.61 -6.79
C LEU A 243 26.95 4.35 -6.30
N GLY A 244 26.50 4.32 -5.05
CA GLY A 244 25.74 3.18 -4.52
C GLY A 244 24.36 3.05 -5.19
N GLY A 245 23.71 4.20 -5.44
CA GLY A 245 22.51 4.27 -6.26
C GLY A 245 22.76 3.87 -7.71
N LEU A 246 23.89 4.31 -8.29
CA LEU A 246 24.27 4.02 -9.69
C LEU A 246 24.54 2.52 -9.96
N LEU A 247 24.99 1.78 -8.95
CA LEU A 247 25.30 0.34 -9.06
C LEU A 247 24.23 -0.59 -8.49
N GLY A 248 23.18 -0.07 -7.86
CA GLY A 248 22.19 -0.90 -7.15
C GLY A 248 22.77 -1.65 -5.95
N LEU A 249 23.90 -1.19 -5.40
CA LEU A 249 24.65 -1.88 -4.35
C LEU A 249 24.62 -1.13 -3.02
N THR A 250 24.49 -1.89 -1.92
CA THR A 250 24.63 -1.32 -0.57
C THR A 250 26.03 -0.73 -0.39
N THR A 251 26.13 0.38 0.36
CA THR A 251 27.42 1.04 0.62
C THR A 251 28.44 0.09 1.27
N ARG A 252 27.98 -0.91 2.02
CA ARG A 252 28.82 -1.99 2.55
C ARG A 252 29.40 -2.86 1.43
N ARG A 253 28.60 -3.31 0.46
CA ARG A 253 29.10 -4.12 -0.67
C ARG A 253 29.99 -3.31 -1.61
N VAL A 254 29.71 -2.02 -1.84
CA VAL A 254 30.62 -1.13 -2.60
C VAL A 254 31.99 -1.01 -1.91
N ASN A 255 32.03 -0.82 -0.59
CA ASN A 255 33.30 -0.81 0.15
C ASN A 255 34.04 -2.16 0.10
N GLN A 256 33.32 -3.27 0.24
CA GLN A 256 33.89 -4.62 0.15
C GLN A 256 34.45 -4.92 -1.24
N LEU A 257 33.77 -4.48 -2.30
CA LEU A 257 34.28 -4.56 -3.67
C LEU A 257 35.49 -3.64 -3.89
N ALA A 258 35.65 -2.56 -3.12
CA ALA A 258 36.86 -1.75 -3.14
C ALA A 258 38.05 -2.48 -2.51
N GLU A 259 37.81 -3.23 -1.43
CA GLU A 259 38.79 -4.11 -0.77
C GLU A 259 39.15 -5.31 -1.66
N GLU A 260 38.20 -5.83 -2.43
CA GLU A 260 38.39 -6.84 -3.49
C GLU A 260 39.06 -6.27 -4.77
N GLY A 261 39.40 -4.97 -4.81
CA GLY A 261 40.05 -4.30 -5.95
C GLY A 261 39.15 -3.96 -7.15
N ILE A 262 37.84 -4.19 -7.02
CA ILE A 262 36.83 -4.10 -8.08
C ILE A 262 36.18 -2.70 -8.18
N THR A 263 36.27 -1.85 -7.14
CA THR A 263 35.84 -0.44 -7.24
C THR A 263 36.95 0.52 -6.81
N VAL A 264 37.08 1.64 -7.54
CA VAL A 264 38.24 2.54 -7.47
C VAL A 264 37.97 3.68 -6.49
N ARG A 265 38.77 3.78 -5.43
CA ARG A 265 38.70 4.90 -4.47
C ARG A 265 39.60 6.06 -4.89
N LYS A 266 39.07 7.29 -4.85
CA LYS A 266 39.83 8.54 -4.95
C LYS A 266 40.25 9.08 -3.58
N SER A 267 39.41 8.90 -2.54
CA SER A 267 39.75 9.22 -1.14
C SER A 267 38.81 8.51 -0.17
N HIS A 268 38.91 8.78 1.14
CA HIS A 268 38.13 8.06 2.16
C HIS A 268 36.61 8.24 1.97
N GLY A 269 35.97 7.18 1.46
CA GLY A 269 34.54 7.20 1.11
C GLY A 269 34.21 8.14 -0.05
N VAL A 270 35.11 8.28 -1.02
CA VAL A 270 34.89 8.93 -2.32
C VAL A 270 35.45 8.02 -3.40
N PHE A 271 34.63 7.70 -4.39
CA PHE A 271 34.92 6.71 -5.43
C PHE A 271 34.97 7.36 -6.80
N ASP A 272 35.78 6.81 -7.70
CA ASP A 272 35.73 7.17 -9.11
C ASP A 272 34.59 6.42 -9.80
N GLY A 273 33.50 7.13 -10.10
CA GLY A 273 32.26 6.52 -10.56
C GLY A 273 32.42 5.68 -11.83
N PRO A 274 32.86 6.28 -12.96
CA PRO A 274 33.00 5.57 -14.23
C PRO A 274 33.89 4.32 -14.14
N ALA A 275 35.08 4.44 -13.55
CA ALA A 275 36.03 3.33 -13.42
C ALA A 275 35.51 2.19 -12.52
N SER A 276 34.78 2.53 -11.45
CA SER A 276 34.21 1.53 -10.53
C SER A 276 33.06 0.73 -11.14
N VAL A 277 32.29 1.33 -12.06
CA VAL A 277 31.17 0.65 -12.71
C VAL A 277 31.68 -0.43 -13.67
N GLN A 278 32.69 -0.09 -14.46
CA GLN A 278 33.19 -0.96 -15.52
C GLN A 278 33.84 -2.25 -14.98
N ALA A 279 34.56 -2.17 -13.86
CA ALA A 279 35.20 -3.33 -13.23
C ALA A 279 34.19 -4.27 -12.51
N TYR A 280 33.08 -3.75 -11.96
CA TYR A 280 32.10 -4.59 -11.26
C TYR A 280 31.35 -5.56 -12.20
N VAL A 281 31.02 -5.12 -13.42
CA VAL A 281 30.29 -5.93 -14.40
C VAL A 281 31.04 -7.22 -14.77
N LEU A 282 32.38 -7.16 -14.86
CA LEU A 282 33.23 -8.32 -15.18
C LEU A 282 33.23 -9.42 -14.11
N HIS A 283 33.02 -9.08 -12.84
CA HIS A 283 33.10 -10.03 -11.73
C HIS A 283 31.91 -11.01 -11.68
N VAL A 284 30.70 -10.54 -12.01
CA VAL A 284 29.45 -11.30 -11.79
C VAL A 284 29.27 -12.47 -12.77
N SER A 285 29.89 -12.40 -13.95
CA SER A 285 29.64 -13.34 -15.06
C SER A 285 30.09 -14.80 -14.83
N ASN A 286 30.87 -15.10 -13.78
CA ASN A 286 31.66 -16.34 -13.70
C ASN A 286 31.15 -17.43 -12.72
N LYS A 287 29.97 -17.29 -12.09
CA LYS A 287 29.71 -17.97 -10.78
C LYS A 287 28.55 -18.99 -10.65
N GLY A 288 27.87 -19.44 -11.71
CA GLY A 288 26.68 -20.31 -11.55
C GLY A 288 26.56 -21.50 -12.51
N LYS A 289 26.99 -22.71 -12.10
CA LYS A 289 26.90 -23.94 -12.95
C LYS A 289 26.44 -25.27 -12.31
N ASP A 290 26.33 -25.45 -10.98
CA ASP A 290 26.37 -26.81 -10.38
C ASP A 290 25.16 -27.26 -9.51
N LYS A 291 23.89 -27.35 -9.99
CA LYS A 291 22.76 -27.69 -9.05
C LYS A 291 21.45 -28.39 -9.51
N GLU A 292 21.35 -29.03 -10.69
CA GLU A 292 20.03 -29.23 -11.36
C GLU A 292 19.39 -30.66 -11.34
N ALA A 293 19.99 -31.69 -10.71
CA ALA A 293 19.78 -33.09 -11.16
C ALA A 293 18.76 -34.03 -10.45
N THR A 294 17.96 -33.62 -9.46
CA THR A 294 17.33 -34.59 -8.51
C THR A 294 15.78 -34.68 -8.48
N ILE A 295 15.04 -33.86 -9.23
CA ILE A 295 13.58 -33.63 -8.97
C ILE A 295 12.62 -34.40 -9.92
N ASP A 296 13.12 -34.97 -11.01
CA ASP A 296 12.28 -35.27 -12.19
C ASP A 296 11.36 -36.51 -12.11
N LYS A 297 11.68 -37.48 -11.25
CA LYS A 297 11.15 -38.86 -11.42
C LYS A 297 9.71 -39.10 -10.96
N GLU A 298 9.23 -38.42 -9.92
CA GLU A 298 7.92 -38.71 -9.31
C GLU A 298 6.72 -38.15 -10.11
N ARG A 299 6.97 -37.28 -11.10
CA ARG A 299 5.93 -36.48 -11.73
C ARG A 299 5.25 -37.16 -12.94
N GLU A 300 5.95 -38.05 -13.63
CA GLU A 300 5.45 -38.74 -14.83
C GLU A 300 4.44 -39.85 -14.54
N GLU A 301 4.63 -40.63 -13.45
CA GLU A 301 3.77 -41.79 -13.14
C GLU A 301 2.29 -41.43 -12.87
N ALA A 302 2.02 -40.18 -12.47
CA ALA A 302 0.67 -39.68 -12.21
C ALA A 302 -0.11 -39.34 -13.48
N ARG A 303 0.56 -38.94 -14.58
CA ARG A 303 -0.10 -38.49 -15.82
C ARG A 303 -0.72 -39.66 -16.58
N LEU A 304 0.02 -40.75 -16.72
CA LEU A 304 -0.36 -41.93 -17.53
C LEU A 304 -1.69 -42.58 -17.10
N LYS A 305 -2.05 -42.51 -15.81
CA LYS A 305 -3.27 -43.14 -15.29
C LYS A 305 -4.56 -42.40 -15.66
N LYS A 306 -4.50 -41.12 -16.00
CA LYS A 306 -5.70 -40.33 -16.31
C LYS A 306 -6.21 -40.61 -17.72
N GLU A 307 -5.33 -40.53 -18.72
CA GLU A 307 -5.67 -40.72 -20.15
C GLU A 307 -6.29 -42.10 -20.45
N GLN A 308 -5.94 -43.11 -19.66
CA GLN A 308 -6.49 -44.46 -19.76
C GLN A 308 -7.96 -44.57 -19.33
N ALA A 309 -8.45 -43.67 -18.46
CA ALA A 309 -9.85 -43.66 -18.03
C ALA A 309 -10.76 -43.04 -19.10
N ASP A 310 -10.43 -41.84 -19.55
CA ASP A 310 -11.21 -41.04 -20.50
C ASP A 310 -11.44 -41.81 -21.83
N THR A 311 -10.42 -42.55 -22.27
CA THR A 311 -10.47 -43.40 -23.49
C THR A 311 -11.51 -44.54 -23.40
N GLN A 312 -11.85 -45.01 -22.19
CA GLN A 312 -12.79 -46.12 -22.00
C GLN A 312 -14.25 -45.64 -21.94
N GLU A 313 -14.49 -44.41 -21.48
CA GLU A 313 -15.82 -43.82 -21.38
C GLU A 313 -16.47 -43.59 -22.76
N ILE A 314 -15.72 -43.00 -23.69
CA ILE A 314 -16.16 -42.76 -25.08
C ILE A 314 -16.57 -44.07 -25.79
N LYS A 315 -15.87 -45.18 -25.52
CA LYS A 315 -16.20 -46.50 -26.09
C LYS A 315 -17.53 -47.03 -25.56
N ASN A 316 -17.85 -46.78 -24.28
CA ASN A 316 -19.09 -47.20 -23.67
C ASN A 316 -20.31 -46.44 -24.24
N ALA A 317 -20.18 -45.13 -24.48
CA ALA A 317 -21.25 -44.31 -25.08
C ALA A 317 -21.62 -44.75 -26.50
N LYS A 318 -20.61 -45.04 -27.35
CA LYS A 318 -20.84 -45.58 -28.71
C LYS A 318 -21.57 -46.92 -28.69
N LEU A 319 -21.26 -47.81 -27.73
CA LEU A 319 -21.94 -49.10 -27.59
C LEU A 319 -23.41 -48.99 -27.17
N ARG A 320 -23.80 -47.90 -26.51
CA ARG A 320 -25.20 -47.63 -26.13
C ARG A 320 -26.05 -47.01 -27.25
N LYS A 321 -25.45 -46.68 -28.40
CA LYS A 321 -26.09 -45.95 -29.51
C LYS A 321 -26.61 -44.56 -29.13
N GLU A 322 -26.00 -43.93 -28.12
CA GLU A 322 -26.30 -42.56 -27.70
C GLU A 322 -25.71 -41.51 -28.67
N LEU A 323 -24.94 -41.94 -29.67
CA LEU A 323 -24.26 -41.10 -30.67
C LEU A 323 -24.49 -41.67 -32.08
N LEU A 324 -24.82 -40.81 -33.05
CA LEU A 324 -24.93 -41.14 -34.48
C LEU A 324 -23.81 -40.45 -35.29
N PRO A 325 -23.31 -41.06 -36.38
CA PRO A 325 -22.35 -40.41 -37.28
C PRO A 325 -22.99 -39.25 -38.06
N ILE A 326 -22.34 -38.09 -38.04
CA ILE A 326 -22.83 -36.86 -38.66
C ILE A 326 -22.89 -36.96 -40.20
N GLU A 327 -22.02 -37.78 -40.79
CA GLU A 327 -21.96 -38.03 -42.23
C GLU A 327 -23.21 -38.72 -42.75
N GLU A 328 -23.83 -39.59 -41.93
CA GLU A 328 -25.03 -40.33 -42.31
C GLU A 328 -26.28 -39.44 -42.27
N VAL A 329 -26.37 -38.54 -41.28
CA VAL A 329 -27.44 -37.54 -41.16
C VAL A 329 -27.38 -36.54 -42.32
N SER A 330 -26.19 -35.99 -42.60
CA SER A 330 -25.96 -34.98 -43.64
C SER A 330 -26.33 -35.49 -45.04
N ARG A 331 -26.04 -36.76 -45.33
CA ARG A 331 -26.37 -37.40 -46.61
C ARG A 331 -27.89 -37.47 -46.82
N VAL A 332 -28.65 -37.93 -45.83
CA VAL A 332 -30.10 -38.12 -45.93
C VAL A 332 -30.83 -36.78 -46.16
N TRP A 333 -30.44 -35.71 -45.46
CA TRP A 333 -31.03 -34.39 -45.65
C TRP A 333 -30.72 -33.78 -47.03
N SER A 334 -29.48 -33.94 -47.51
CA SER A 334 -29.06 -33.46 -48.83
C SER A 334 -29.84 -34.10 -49.98
N GLU A 335 -30.14 -35.41 -49.86
CA GLU A 335 -30.95 -36.16 -50.82
C GLU A 335 -32.41 -35.63 -50.88
N GLN A 336 -33.02 -35.36 -49.71
CA GLN A 336 -34.40 -34.86 -49.62
C GLN A 336 -34.57 -33.45 -50.21
N ILE A 337 -33.70 -32.50 -49.84
CA ILE A 337 -33.78 -31.10 -50.31
C ILE A 337 -33.58 -31.04 -51.84
N SER A 338 -32.65 -31.83 -52.37
CA SER A 338 -32.38 -31.93 -53.81
C SER A 338 -33.60 -32.44 -54.60
N SER A 339 -34.35 -33.39 -54.02
CA SER A 339 -35.60 -33.92 -54.58
C SER A 339 -36.69 -32.84 -54.65
N ILE A 340 -36.90 -32.10 -53.56
CA ILE A 340 -37.93 -31.04 -53.46
C ILE A 340 -37.67 -29.94 -54.50
N ARG A 341 -36.44 -29.41 -54.59
CA ARG A 341 -36.06 -28.38 -55.56
C ARG A 341 -36.32 -28.82 -57.01
N SER A 342 -35.99 -30.07 -57.33
CA SER A 342 -36.21 -30.66 -58.66
C SER A 342 -37.71 -30.81 -58.96
N GLY A 343 -38.52 -31.15 -57.95
CA GLY A 343 -39.97 -31.22 -58.05
C GLY A 343 -40.63 -29.88 -58.37
N LEU A 344 -40.15 -28.80 -57.76
CA LEU A 344 -40.65 -27.42 -57.95
C LEU A 344 -40.29 -26.84 -59.32
N LEU A 345 -39.03 -26.92 -59.74
CA LEU A 345 -38.59 -26.45 -61.07
C LEU A 345 -39.36 -27.12 -62.23
N ALA A 346 -39.80 -28.36 -62.05
CA ALA A 346 -40.57 -29.07 -63.05
C ALA A 346 -42.08 -28.69 -63.11
N VAL A 347 -42.58 -27.79 -62.25
CA VAL A 347 -44.00 -27.38 -62.23
C VAL A 347 -44.42 -26.72 -63.53
N VAL A 348 -43.68 -25.71 -64.02
CA VAL A 348 -44.06 -24.94 -65.22
C VAL A 348 -44.27 -25.85 -66.43
N SER A 349 -43.33 -26.79 -66.65
CA SER A 349 -43.41 -27.79 -67.71
C SER A 349 -44.68 -28.65 -67.60
N ARG A 350 -45.02 -29.12 -66.38
CA ARG A 350 -46.26 -29.91 -66.14
C ARG A 350 -47.54 -29.09 -66.34
N VAL A 351 -47.52 -27.77 -66.08
CA VAL A 351 -48.70 -26.91 -66.28
C VAL A 351 -48.91 -26.62 -67.78
N ARG A 352 -47.85 -26.33 -68.55
CA ARG A 352 -47.94 -26.11 -70.01
C ARG A 352 -48.47 -27.33 -70.78
N GLN A 353 -48.28 -28.54 -70.27
CA GLN A 353 -48.86 -29.76 -70.85
C GLN A 353 -50.36 -29.93 -70.60
N ARG A 354 -50.94 -29.17 -69.65
CA ARG A 354 -52.34 -29.29 -69.22
C ARG A 354 -53.20 -28.08 -69.60
N VAL A 355 -52.58 -26.92 -69.84
CA VAL A 355 -53.26 -25.65 -70.16
C VAL A 355 -52.45 -24.91 -71.22
N SER A 356 -53.14 -24.30 -72.20
CA SER A 356 -52.54 -23.52 -73.28
C SER A 356 -52.04 -22.15 -72.81
N LEU A 357 -50.96 -22.14 -72.03
CA LEU A 357 -50.21 -20.94 -71.65
C LEU A 357 -49.39 -20.41 -72.84
N SER A 358 -49.35 -19.09 -73.01
CA SER A 358 -48.45 -18.46 -73.97
C SER A 358 -47.00 -18.61 -73.54
N THR A 359 -46.06 -18.28 -74.42
CA THR A 359 -44.63 -18.30 -74.08
C THR A 359 -44.29 -17.25 -73.02
N GLU A 360 -44.95 -16.10 -73.02
CA GLU A 360 -44.73 -15.03 -72.04
C GLU A 360 -45.29 -15.43 -70.66
N ASP A 361 -46.51 -15.97 -70.58
CA ASP A 361 -47.08 -16.45 -69.31
C ASP A 361 -46.22 -17.56 -68.67
N ALA A 362 -45.62 -18.41 -69.51
CA ALA A 362 -44.74 -19.48 -69.05
C ALA A 362 -43.40 -18.97 -68.51
N VAL A 363 -42.88 -17.85 -69.03
CA VAL A 363 -41.68 -17.19 -68.49
C VAL A 363 -42.00 -16.55 -67.14
N VAL A 364 -43.10 -15.79 -67.04
CA VAL A 364 -43.54 -15.18 -65.78
C VAL A 364 -43.76 -16.24 -64.68
N LEU A 365 -44.31 -17.41 -65.02
CA LEU A 365 -44.50 -18.50 -64.06
C LEU A 365 -43.19 -19.20 -63.65
N ASP A 366 -42.19 -19.29 -64.54
CA ASP A 366 -40.85 -19.83 -64.20
C ASP A 366 -40.06 -18.83 -63.36
N GLU A 367 -40.16 -17.53 -63.68
CA GLU A 367 -39.61 -16.43 -62.91
C GLU A 367 -40.23 -16.40 -61.51
N GLU A 368 -41.56 -16.44 -61.34
CA GLU A 368 -42.18 -16.38 -60.02
C GLU A 368 -41.97 -17.67 -59.20
N ILE A 369 -41.84 -18.86 -59.82
CA ILE A 369 -41.47 -20.09 -59.08
C ILE A 369 -39.99 -20.05 -58.68
N ARG A 370 -39.10 -19.52 -59.52
CA ARG A 370 -37.71 -19.27 -59.12
C ARG A 370 -37.65 -18.23 -58.03
N ASP A 371 -38.35 -17.11 -58.16
CA ASP A 371 -38.40 -16.04 -57.18
C ASP A 371 -39.05 -16.50 -55.88
N ALA A 372 -40.03 -17.41 -55.90
CA ALA A 372 -40.56 -18.05 -54.69
C ALA A 372 -39.58 -19.03 -54.03
N MET A 373 -38.78 -19.77 -54.82
CA MET A 373 -37.69 -20.60 -54.27
C MET A 373 -36.51 -19.77 -53.78
N THR A 374 -36.19 -18.67 -54.45
CA THR A 374 -35.23 -17.65 -54.03
C THR A 374 -35.73 -17.02 -52.73
N LYS A 375 -36.99 -16.53 -52.65
CA LYS A 375 -37.70 -16.16 -51.40
C LYS A 375 -37.98 -17.34 -50.44
N LEU A 376 -37.44 -18.54 -50.65
CA LEU A 376 -37.37 -19.62 -49.65
C LEU A 376 -35.93 -19.98 -49.28
N ALA A 377 -34.93 -19.51 -50.04
CA ALA A 377 -33.54 -19.43 -49.64
C ALA A 377 -33.30 -18.10 -48.88
N ASP A 378 -33.62 -16.98 -49.52
CA ASP A 378 -33.62 -15.60 -49.05
C ASP A 378 -34.83 -15.31 -48.11
N GLY A 379 -35.92 -16.08 -48.18
CA GLY A 379 -36.97 -16.05 -47.14
C GLY A 379 -36.55 -16.69 -45.82
N VAL A 380 -35.34 -17.23 -45.78
CA VAL A 380 -34.62 -17.62 -44.57
C VAL A 380 -33.60 -16.51 -44.19
N ASP A 381 -33.79 -15.26 -44.66
CA ASP A 381 -33.13 -14.02 -44.18
C ASP A 381 -33.54 -13.62 -42.75
N ILE A 382 -33.67 -14.61 -41.87
CA ILE A 382 -33.42 -14.47 -40.43
C ILE A 382 -31.98 -14.97 -40.11
N TYR A 383 -31.29 -15.60 -41.08
CA TYR A 383 -29.99 -16.27 -40.86
C TYR A 383 -28.82 -15.82 -41.76
N ASP A 384 -28.96 -14.81 -42.64
CA ASP A 384 -27.81 -14.26 -43.39
C ASP A 384 -26.98 -13.22 -42.59
N ALA A 385 -26.87 -13.47 -41.28
CA ALA A 385 -25.67 -13.18 -40.52
C ALA A 385 -24.98 -14.52 -40.26
N ASP A 386 -24.05 -14.88 -41.16
CA ASP A 386 -23.30 -16.13 -41.35
C ASP A 386 -22.55 -16.64 -40.08
N PHE A 387 -23.33 -16.97 -39.05
CA PHE A 387 -22.97 -17.46 -37.70
C PHE A 387 -23.90 -18.59 -37.25
N GLY A 388 -24.46 -19.35 -38.20
CA GLY A 388 -25.19 -20.58 -37.94
C GLY A 388 -24.24 -21.74 -37.61
N ASP A 389 -24.67 -22.60 -36.69
CA ASP A 389 -24.12 -23.92 -36.36
C ASP A 389 -22.61 -23.96 -36.02
N LEU A 390 -22.34 -23.59 -34.77
CA LEU A 390 -21.03 -23.57 -34.13
C LEU A 390 -20.56 -24.97 -33.67
N GLU A 391 -20.63 -25.95 -34.57
CA GLU A 391 -19.83 -27.18 -34.50
C GLU A 391 -18.45 -26.95 -35.16
N GLU A 392 -17.51 -27.89 -35.03
CA GLU A 392 -16.24 -27.87 -35.79
C GLU A 392 -16.49 -28.19 -37.28
N VAL A 393 -17.11 -27.26 -38.02
CA VAL A 393 -17.34 -27.42 -39.46
C VAL A 393 -16.01 -27.33 -40.20
N PRO A 394 -15.54 -28.39 -40.88
CA PRO A 394 -14.27 -28.36 -41.62
C PRO A 394 -14.37 -27.36 -42.78
N GLY A 395 -13.51 -26.34 -42.80
CA GLY A 395 -13.65 -25.26 -43.77
C GLY A 395 -12.57 -24.19 -43.68
N LYS A 396 -12.75 -23.11 -44.45
CA LYS A 396 -11.85 -21.96 -44.42
C LYS A 396 -12.01 -21.21 -43.10
N ILE A 397 -10.89 -20.89 -42.44
CA ILE A 397 -10.88 -20.02 -41.26
C ILE A 397 -11.56 -18.68 -41.60
N ARG A 398 -12.65 -18.37 -40.90
CA ARG A 398 -13.35 -17.09 -40.93
C ARG A 398 -13.06 -16.36 -39.61
N LEU A 399 -12.49 -15.16 -39.68
CA LEU A 399 -12.18 -14.37 -38.49
C LEU A 399 -13.35 -13.46 -38.10
N TYR A 400 -13.76 -13.51 -36.84
CA TYR A 400 -14.71 -12.54 -36.27
C TYR A 400 -14.10 -11.12 -36.26
N PRO A 401 -14.89 -10.03 -36.31
CA PRO A 401 -14.34 -8.66 -36.34
C PRO A 401 -13.32 -8.30 -35.25
N PRO A 402 -13.45 -8.77 -33.98
CA PRO A 402 -12.41 -8.55 -32.99
C PRO A 402 -11.08 -9.21 -33.39
N GLN A 403 -11.13 -10.47 -33.83
CA GLN A 403 -9.98 -11.23 -34.29
C GLN A 403 -9.33 -10.60 -35.53
N LYS A 404 -10.14 -10.13 -36.48
CA LYS A 404 -9.68 -9.44 -37.68
C LYS A 404 -8.85 -8.20 -37.32
N GLY A 405 -9.34 -7.33 -36.44
CA GLY A 405 -8.59 -6.14 -36.03
C GLY A 405 -7.24 -6.44 -35.35
N ILE A 406 -7.13 -7.57 -34.65
CA ILE A 406 -5.86 -8.07 -34.09
C ILE A 406 -4.95 -8.57 -35.22
N ALA A 407 -5.48 -9.39 -36.14
CA ALA A 407 -4.74 -9.93 -37.28
C ALA A 407 -4.20 -8.82 -38.21
N ASP A 408 -5.03 -7.82 -38.51
CA ASP A 408 -4.66 -6.64 -39.30
C ASP A 408 -3.47 -5.90 -38.68
N ALA A 409 -3.47 -5.68 -37.35
CA ALA A 409 -2.34 -5.05 -36.65
C ALA A 409 -1.09 -5.94 -36.55
N ILE A 410 -1.24 -7.27 -36.56
CA ILE A 410 -0.10 -8.20 -36.68
C ILE A 410 0.50 -8.12 -38.08
N GLY A 411 -0.31 -8.01 -39.14
CA GLY A 411 0.16 -7.85 -40.53
C GLY A 411 0.71 -6.45 -40.86
N ASP A 412 0.22 -5.39 -40.23
CA ASP A 412 0.60 -4.00 -40.50
C ASP A 412 2.06 -3.72 -40.06
N PRO A 413 2.98 -3.34 -40.97
CA PRO A 413 4.39 -3.11 -40.63
C PRO A 413 4.63 -1.85 -39.79
N THR A 414 3.64 -0.96 -39.63
CA THR A 414 3.78 0.25 -38.79
C THR A 414 3.77 -0.05 -37.30
N TYR A 415 3.24 -1.20 -36.87
CA TYR A 415 3.28 -1.65 -35.48
C TYR A 415 4.39 -2.69 -35.27
N SER A 416 5.54 -2.30 -34.74
CA SER A 416 6.59 -3.27 -34.36
C SER A 416 6.18 -4.16 -33.18
N GLN A 417 5.13 -3.77 -32.43
CA GLN A 417 4.55 -4.57 -31.36
C GLN A 417 3.01 -4.63 -31.38
N VAL A 418 2.48 -5.81 -31.07
CA VAL A 418 1.08 -6.06 -30.73
C VAL A 418 1.01 -6.69 -29.34
N SER A 419 0.08 -6.25 -28.48
CA SER A 419 -0.15 -6.85 -27.15
C SER A 419 -1.63 -7.05 -26.86
N VAL A 420 -2.03 -8.25 -26.44
CA VAL A 420 -3.42 -8.67 -26.36
C VAL A 420 -3.74 -9.24 -24.98
N ILE A 421 -4.48 -8.47 -24.18
CA ILE A 421 -5.19 -9.01 -23.02
C ILE A 421 -6.40 -9.76 -23.58
N LYS A 422 -6.39 -11.08 -23.42
CA LYS A 422 -7.46 -11.97 -23.90
C LYS A 422 -8.17 -12.64 -22.73
N SER A 423 -9.43 -13.00 -22.92
CA SER A 423 -10.07 -14.09 -22.18
C SER A 423 -9.86 -15.43 -22.91
N ALA A 424 -10.27 -16.52 -22.27
CA ALA A 424 -10.49 -17.80 -22.94
C ALA A 424 -11.67 -17.69 -23.93
N ARG A 425 -11.86 -18.70 -24.78
CA ARG A 425 -13.03 -18.79 -25.70
C ARG A 425 -13.13 -17.61 -26.70
N ILE A 426 -12.02 -16.98 -27.12
CA ILE A 426 -12.01 -15.93 -28.17
C ILE A 426 -11.33 -16.34 -29.50
N GLY A 427 -10.83 -17.57 -29.62
CA GLY A 427 -10.11 -18.05 -30.82
C GLY A 427 -8.76 -17.39 -31.09
N TYR A 428 -8.04 -16.92 -30.06
CA TYR A 428 -6.74 -16.25 -30.21
C TYR A 428 -5.67 -17.16 -30.83
N THR A 429 -5.64 -18.44 -30.47
CA THR A 429 -4.70 -19.43 -31.04
C THR A 429 -4.86 -19.54 -32.57
N THR A 430 -6.10 -19.50 -33.07
CA THR A 430 -6.40 -19.48 -34.51
C THR A 430 -5.83 -18.23 -35.20
N VAL A 431 -5.88 -17.06 -34.55
CA VAL A 431 -5.26 -15.82 -35.05
C VAL A 431 -3.73 -15.95 -35.08
N LEU A 432 -3.11 -16.58 -34.07
CA LEU A 432 -1.67 -16.83 -34.05
C LEU A 432 -1.23 -17.83 -35.12
N ASN A 433 -2.01 -18.88 -35.38
CA ASN A 433 -1.76 -19.80 -36.51
C ASN A 433 -1.83 -19.08 -37.85
N GLY A 434 -2.84 -18.24 -38.07
CA GLY A 434 -2.95 -17.40 -39.26
C GLY A 434 -1.76 -16.45 -39.42
N ALA A 435 -1.29 -15.85 -38.33
CA ALA A 435 -0.08 -15.01 -38.32
C ALA A 435 1.18 -15.82 -38.67
N VAL A 436 1.37 -17.01 -38.10
CA VAL A 436 2.49 -17.90 -38.44
C VAL A 436 2.43 -18.28 -39.92
N ALA A 437 1.27 -18.69 -40.44
CA ALA A 437 1.08 -19.00 -41.86
C ALA A 437 1.43 -17.81 -42.77
N ASN A 438 1.00 -16.60 -42.41
CA ASN A 438 1.34 -15.38 -43.14
C ASN A 438 2.86 -15.13 -43.17
N PHE A 439 3.56 -15.24 -42.04
CA PHE A 439 5.03 -15.09 -41.96
C PHE A 439 5.82 -16.30 -42.49
N VAL A 440 5.15 -17.37 -42.92
CA VAL A 440 5.75 -18.53 -43.60
C VAL A 440 5.61 -18.40 -45.13
N VAL A 441 4.46 -17.93 -45.63
CA VAL A 441 4.14 -17.91 -47.08
C VAL A 441 4.21 -16.52 -47.69
N ASN A 442 3.60 -15.52 -47.07
CA ASN A 442 3.45 -14.17 -47.65
C ASN A 442 4.62 -13.24 -47.28
N ASP A 443 5.18 -13.40 -46.07
CA ASP A 443 6.32 -12.63 -45.56
C ASP A 443 7.35 -13.58 -44.88
N PRO A 444 8.02 -14.47 -45.66
CA PRO A 444 8.87 -15.53 -45.13
C PRO A 444 10.03 -15.00 -44.28
N SER A 445 10.10 -15.41 -43.02
CA SER A 445 11.09 -14.84 -42.08
C SER A 445 11.54 -15.78 -40.95
N LEU A 446 12.46 -15.32 -40.11
CA LEU A 446 12.86 -16.05 -38.90
C LEU A 446 11.84 -15.81 -37.78
N ILE A 447 11.06 -16.85 -37.46
CA ILE A 447 9.95 -16.82 -36.49
C ILE A 447 10.34 -17.59 -35.23
N LEU A 448 10.12 -16.99 -34.07
CA LEU A 448 10.11 -17.68 -32.77
C LEU A 448 8.72 -17.59 -32.13
N VAL A 449 8.20 -18.71 -31.66
CA VAL A 449 7.04 -18.77 -30.78
C VAL A 449 7.50 -19.22 -29.40
N TYR A 450 7.15 -18.48 -28.36
CA TYR A 450 7.39 -18.86 -26.97
C TYR A 450 6.07 -19.21 -26.28
N LEU A 451 6.04 -20.36 -25.61
CA LEU A 451 4.94 -20.83 -24.76
C LEU A 451 5.47 -21.18 -23.37
N PRO A 452 4.64 -21.22 -22.31
CA PRO A 452 5.09 -21.33 -20.92
C PRO A 452 6.00 -22.52 -20.62
N ASN A 453 5.69 -23.70 -21.19
CA ASN A 453 6.41 -24.95 -20.96
C ASN A 453 6.51 -25.78 -22.25
N GLU A 454 7.26 -26.89 -22.20
CA GLU A 454 7.54 -27.72 -23.38
C GLU A 454 6.33 -28.57 -23.84
N ASP A 455 5.43 -28.94 -22.93
CA ASP A 455 4.23 -29.71 -23.28
C ASP A 455 3.24 -28.84 -24.06
N MET A 456 3.04 -27.58 -23.66
CA MET A 456 2.27 -26.60 -24.44
C MET A 456 2.90 -26.34 -25.81
N ALA A 457 4.24 -26.27 -25.89
CA ALA A 457 4.96 -26.10 -27.16
C ALA A 457 4.74 -27.28 -28.13
N LYS A 458 4.69 -28.52 -27.61
CA LYS A 458 4.36 -29.72 -28.41
C LYS A 458 2.89 -29.74 -28.80
N SER A 459 1.98 -29.49 -27.86
CA SER A 459 0.53 -29.46 -28.10
C SER A 459 0.16 -28.46 -29.18
N PHE A 460 0.70 -27.24 -29.14
CA PHE A 460 0.47 -26.23 -30.18
C PHE A 460 0.92 -26.70 -31.57
N VAL A 461 1.99 -27.49 -31.66
CA VAL A 461 2.41 -28.09 -32.94
C VAL A 461 1.42 -29.16 -33.39
N THR A 462 1.12 -30.13 -32.54
CA THR A 462 0.36 -31.33 -32.93
C THR A 462 -1.15 -31.13 -33.04
N SER A 463 -1.70 -30.18 -32.29
CA SER A 463 -3.15 -29.95 -32.17
C SER A 463 -3.63 -28.75 -32.98
N ASP A 464 -2.82 -27.70 -33.09
CA ASP A 464 -3.22 -26.46 -33.75
C ASP A 464 -2.50 -26.28 -35.10
N LEU A 465 -1.17 -26.29 -35.10
CA LEU A 465 -0.36 -25.89 -36.26
C LEU A 465 -0.34 -26.94 -37.38
N GLU A 466 0.00 -28.20 -37.08
CA GLU A 466 0.12 -29.26 -38.08
C GLU A 466 -1.20 -29.54 -38.81
N PRO A 467 -2.37 -29.66 -38.11
CA PRO A 467 -3.67 -29.78 -38.79
C PRO A 467 -3.97 -28.58 -39.69
N THR A 468 -3.80 -27.34 -39.18
CA THR A 468 -4.03 -26.11 -39.96
C THR A 468 -3.21 -26.09 -41.25
N PHE A 469 -1.94 -26.55 -41.20
CA PHE A 469 -1.06 -26.58 -42.36
C PHE A 469 -1.38 -27.72 -43.33
N GLU A 470 -1.69 -28.93 -42.84
CA GLU A 470 -1.97 -30.08 -43.70
C GLU A 470 -3.34 -30.02 -44.38
N ASP A 471 -4.33 -29.41 -43.74
CA ASP A 471 -5.70 -29.28 -44.29
C ASP A 471 -5.85 -28.04 -45.20
N SER A 472 -4.93 -27.08 -45.11
CA SER A 472 -4.91 -25.89 -45.96
C SER A 472 -4.15 -26.14 -47.27
N PRO A 473 -4.79 -26.13 -48.47
CA PRO A 473 -4.13 -26.45 -49.73
C PRO A 473 -2.93 -25.54 -50.09
N ALA A 474 -2.91 -24.30 -49.58
CA ALA A 474 -1.82 -23.34 -49.79
C ALA A 474 -0.66 -23.47 -48.79
N LEU A 475 -0.85 -24.21 -47.69
CA LEU A 475 0.15 -24.40 -46.62
C LEU A 475 0.73 -25.83 -46.57
N LYS A 476 0.02 -26.80 -47.16
CA LYS A 476 0.36 -28.21 -47.13
C LYS A 476 1.78 -28.48 -47.61
N GLY A 477 2.57 -29.16 -46.78
CA GLY A 477 3.98 -29.47 -47.07
C GLY A 477 4.97 -28.30 -46.98
N VAL A 478 4.54 -27.03 -46.79
CA VAL A 478 5.47 -25.87 -46.77
C VAL A 478 6.50 -25.95 -45.64
N LEU A 479 6.12 -26.51 -44.48
CA LEU A 479 7.00 -26.73 -43.32
C LEU A 479 7.89 -27.99 -43.40
N SER A 480 7.88 -28.71 -44.54
CA SER A 480 8.68 -29.94 -44.75
C SER A 480 10.07 -29.68 -45.34
N GLY A 481 10.44 -28.42 -45.59
CA GLY A 481 11.69 -28.04 -46.25
C GLY A 481 11.76 -28.42 -47.74
N ASP A 482 12.68 -27.78 -48.47
CA ASP A 482 12.91 -28.08 -49.87
C ASP A 482 13.74 -29.37 -50.03
N LYS A 483 13.03 -30.49 -50.23
CA LYS A 483 13.62 -31.84 -50.39
C LYS A 483 14.51 -31.99 -51.63
N SER A 484 14.63 -30.96 -52.48
CA SER A 484 15.19 -31.08 -53.84
C SER A 484 16.67 -30.73 -54.02
N ARG A 485 17.34 -30.10 -53.03
CA ARG A 485 18.75 -29.66 -53.18
C ARG A 485 19.71 -30.21 -52.13
N THR A 486 20.52 -31.18 -52.57
CA THR A 486 21.60 -31.88 -51.85
C THR A 486 21.13 -32.86 -50.78
N GLY A 487 21.78 -34.02 -50.69
CA GLY A 487 21.46 -35.11 -49.73
C GLY A 487 21.85 -34.80 -48.28
N ALA A 488 21.57 -33.60 -47.80
CA ALA A 488 21.68 -33.25 -46.41
C ALA A 488 20.57 -33.97 -45.62
N LYS A 489 20.94 -34.61 -44.49
CA LYS A 489 19.96 -35.16 -43.54
C LYS A 489 18.95 -34.09 -43.15
N ASP A 490 17.68 -34.47 -43.12
CA ASP A 490 16.59 -33.61 -42.68
C ASP A 490 16.93 -32.97 -41.32
N ARG A 491 17.01 -31.64 -41.30
CA ARG A 491 17.33 -30.85 -40.09
C ARG A 491 16.07 -30.38 -39.37
N THR A 492 14.90 -30.76 -39.88
CA THR A 492 13.59 -30.44 -39.33
C THR A 492 13.31 -31.29 -38.09
N THR A 493 12.79 -30.68 -37.04
CA THR A 493 12.25 -31.38 -35.87
C THR A 493 10.86 -30.84 -35.55
N MET A 494 10.09 -31.54 -34.71
CA MET A 494 8.74 -31.12 -34.31
C MET A 494 8.69 -29.64 -33.87
N LEU A 495 9.65 -29.21 -33.04
CA LEU A 495 9.76 -27.84 -32.51
C LEU A 495 10.65 -26.90 -33.36
N MET A 496 11.21 -27.37 -34.48
CA MET A 496 12.00 -26.56 -35.42
C MET A 496 11.66 -26.93 -36.87
N ARG A 497 10.79 -26.13 -37.50
CA ARG A 497 10.42 -26.30 -38.90
C ARG A 497 11.23 -25.35 -39.80
N GLN A 498 11.73 -25.87 -40.93
CA GLN A 498 12.43 -25.08 -41.95
C GLN A 498 11.54 -24.95 -43.19
N PHE A 499 11.55 -23.76 -43.80
CA PHE A 499 10.77 -23.44 -44.99
C PHE A 499 11.54 -22.46 -45.88
N THR A 500 11.09 -22.28 -47.12
CA THR A 500 11.76 -21.38 -48.08
C THR A 500 11.78 -19.94 -47.54
N GLY A 501 12.97 -19.40 -47.31
CA GLY A 501 13.15 -18.04 -46.80
C GLY A 501 13.17 -17.88 -45.26
N GLY A 502 12.91 -18.94 -44.48
CA GLY A 502 12.79 -18.78 -43.03
C GLY A 502 12.93 -20.05 -42.18
N THR A 503 12.74 -19.86 -40.87
CA THR A 503 12.67 -20.95 -39.90
C THR A 503 11.65 -20.61 -38.82
N LEU A 504 10.81 -21.57 -38.45
CA LEU A 504 9.89 -21.49 -37.33
C LEU A 504 10.47 -22.34 -36.18
N LYS A 505 10.67 -21.74 -35.01
CA LYS A 505 11.02 -22.49 -33.79
C LYS A 505 10.02 -22.20 -32.69
N ILE A 506 9.58 -23.25 -32.02
CA ILE A 506 8.53 -23.18 -30.99
C ILE A 506 9.18 -23.67 -29.69
N LEU A 507 9.28 -22.78 -28.71
CA LEU A 507 10.21 -22.91 -27.59
C LEU A 507 9.51 -22.71 -26.25
N SER A 508 9.89 -23.54 -25.27
CA SER A 508 9.51 -23.35 -23.87
C SER A 508 10.19 -22.10 -23.29
N ALA A 509 9.41 -21.23 -22.65
CA ALA A 509 9.90 -20.07 -21.89
C ALA A 509 10.50 -20.48 -20.53
N GLU A 510 10.19 -21.67 -20.01
CA GLU A 510 10.74 -22.16 -18.74
C GLU A 510 12.24 -22.44 -18.82
N THR A 511 12.80 -22.76 -20.01
CA THR A 511 14.23 -23.05 -20.18
C THR A 511 15.02 -21.80 -20.58
N PRO A 512 15.89 -21.21 -19.72
CA PRO A 512 16.56 -19.93 -20.01
C PRO A 512 17.44 -19.96 -21.27
N ARG A 513 17.98 -21.14 -21.63
CA ARG A 513 18.79 -21.33 -22.85
C ARG A 513 18.02 -20.99 -24.14
N ASN A 514 16.70 -21.10 -24.13
CA ASN A 514 15.87 -20.87 -25.31
C ASN A 514 15.78 -19.37 -25.67
N PHE A 515 16.10 -18.48 -24.72
CA PHE A 515 16.30 -17.05 -24.99
C PHE A 515 17.73 -16.70 -25.44
N ARG A 516 18.62 -17.69 -25.61
CA ARG A 516 20.00 -17.51 -26.08
C ARG A 516 20.16 -18.05 -27.50
N ALA A 517 21.20 -17.60 -28.21
CA ALA A 517 21.65 -18.14 -29.49
C ALA A 517 20.58 -18.24 -30.63
N HIS A 518 19.55 -17.40 -30.58
CA HIS A 518 18.56 -17.27 -31.66
C HIS A 518 18.42 -15.81 -32.09
N ASN A 519 18.23 -15.60 -33.39
CA ASN A 519 17.85 -14.33 -34.00
C ASN A 519 16.52 -14.57 -34.71
N ALA A 520 15.61 -13.60 -34.64
CA ALA A 520 14.25 -13.72 -35.15
C ALA A 520 13.75 -12.35 -35.59
N ARG A 521 13.10 -12.26 -36.74
CA ARG A 521 12.40 -11.04 -37.16
C ARG A 521 11.02 -10.96 -36.50
N VAL A 522 10.36 -12.11 -36.36
CA VAL A 522 9.05 -12.25 -35.74
C VAL A 522 9.19 -13.03 -34.44
N VAL A 523 8.66 -12.47 -33.34
CA VAL A 523 8.58 -13.12 -32.04
C VAL A 523 7.14 -13.11 -31.57
N ILE A 524 6.55 -14.29 -31.39
CA ILE A 524 5.22 -14.49 -30.83
C ILE A 524 5.39 -15.07 -29.42
N MET A 525 4.64 -14.57 -28.46
CA MET A 525 4.60 -15.07 -27.09
C MET A 525 3.15 -15.18 -26.66
N ASP A 526 2.69 -16.38 -26.31
CA ASP A 526 1.33 -16.59 -25.79
C ASP A 526 1.35 -17.20 -24.38
N GLU A 527 0.29 -16.94 -23.63
CA GLU A 527 0.17 -17.18 -22.18
C GLU A 527 1.36 -16.60 -21.39
N VAL A 528 1.74 -15.35 -21.69
CA VAL A 528 2.93 -14.72 -21.06
C VAL A 528 2.85 -14.62 -19.53
N ASP A 529 1.66 -14.51 -18.93
CA ASP A 529 1.52 -14.46 -17.47
C ASP A 529 1.72 -15.85 -16.84
N GLY A 530 1.54 -16.93 -17.60
CA GLY A 530 1.92 -18.29 -17.21
C GLY A 530 3.44 -18.53 -17.27
N MET A 531 4.23 -17.61 -17.85
CA MET A 531 5.68 -17.77 -17.98
C MET A 531 6.40 -17.38 -16.68
N LYS A 532 7.08 -18.36 -16.06
CA LYS A 532 7.91 -18.11 -14.88
C LYS A 532 9.07 -17.15 -15.21
N PRO A 533 9.43 -16.21 -14.31
CA PRO A 533 10.65 -15.41 -14.48
C PRO A 533 11.88 -16.34 -14.51
N THR A 534 12.76 -16.13 -15.49
CA THR A 534 14.00 -16.89 -15.59
C THR A 534 15.06 -16.34 -14.63
N THR A 535 16.15 -17.10 -14.42
CA THR A 535 17.34 -16.60 -13.72
C THR A 535 18.03 -15.43 -14.45
N GLU A 536 17.74 -15.22 -15.73
CA GLU A 536 18.22 -14.07 -16.53
C GLU A 536 17.24 -12.88 -16.52
N GLY A 537 16.09 -13.04 -15.84
CA GLY A 537 15.05 -12.04 -15.68
C GLY A 537 13.78 -12.34 -16.49
N HIS A 538 13.03 -11.27 -16.75
CA HIS A 538 11.70 -11.29 -17.35
C HIS A 538 11.72 -11.83 -18.80
N PRO A 539 10.83 -12.76 -19.18
CA PRO A 539 10.87 -13.43 -20.49
C PRO A 539 10.69 -12.47 -21.68
N ILE A 540 9.72 -11.54 -21.62
CA ILE A 540 9.46 -10.58 -22.73
C ILE A 540 10.71 -9.76 -23.13
N PRO A 541 11.44 -9.05 -22.23
CA PRO A 541 12.70 -8.39 -22.60
C PRO A 541 13.79 -9.32 -23.16
N LEU A 542 13.85 -10.58 -22.75
CA LEU A 542 14.81 -11.56 -23.28
C LEU A 542 14.44 -11.99 -24.70
N ALA A 543 13.15 -12.17 -24.97
CA ALA A 543 12.60 -12.44 -26.30
C ALA A 543 12.75 -11.24 -27.26
N ARG A 544 12.53 -10.01 -26.78
CA ARG A 544 12.80 -8.77 -27.55
C ARG A 544 14.22 -8.70 -28.09
N ARG A 545 15.21 -9.13 -27.30
CA ARG A 545 16.63 -9.13 -27.74
C ARG A 545 16.90 -10.06 -28.93
N ARG A 546 15.98 -10.97 -29.28
CA ARG A 546 16.12 -11.83 -30.48
C ARG A 546 15.89 -11.04 -31.77
N THR A 547 15.17 -9.92 -31.72
CA THR A 547 14.85 -9.08 -32.88
C THR A 547 15.86 -7.98 -33.19
N ALA A 548 16.87 -7.79 -32.35
CA ALA A 548 17.79 -6.65 -32.41
C ALA A 548 18.63 -6.50 -33.70
N GLN A 549 18.60 -7.47 -34.61
CA GLN A 549 19.26 -7.40 -35.93
C GLN A 549 18.33 -6.92 -37.05
N PHE A 550 17.02 -6.85 -36.82
CA PHE A 550 16.01 -6.49 -37.81
C PHE A 550 15.46 -5.10 -37.46
N ALA A 551 15.29 -4.23 -38.45
CA ALA A 551 14.66 -2.92 -38.25
C ALA A 551 13.12 -3.02 -38.33
N ASP A 552 12.63 -3.96 -39.14
CA ASP A 552 11.25 -4.27 -39.47
C ASP A 552 10.70 -5.45 -38.66
N TYR A 553 11.07 -5.51 -37.38
CA TYR A 553 10.67 -6.62 -36.51
C TYR A 553 9.21 -6.56 -36.07
N LYS A 554 8.62 -7.72 -35.77
CA LYS A 554 7.28 -7.86 -35.18
C LYS A 554 7.35 -8.63 -33.86
N ILE A 555 6.71 -8.11 -32.82
CA ILE A 555 6.58 -8.77 -31.52
C ILE A 555 5.10 -8.86 -31.14
N VAL A 556 4.58 -10.06 -30.96
CA VAL A 556 3.20 -10.32 -30.53
C VAL A 556 3.23 -10.92 -29.13
N VAL A 557 2.46 -10.36 -28.21
CA VAL A 557 2.36 -10.78 -26.81
C VAL A 557 0.90 -10.99 -26.45
N GLY A 558 0.50 -12.19 -26.01
CA GLY A 558 -0.85 -12.47 -25.53
C GLY A 558 -0.85 -13.26 -24.22
N SER A 559 -1.90 -13.07 -23.41
CA SER A 559 -2.18 -13.90 -22.22
C SER A 559 -3.59 -13.63 -21.71
N THR A 560 -4.15 -14.61 -21.00
CA THR A 560 -5.09 -14.28 -19.92
C THR A 560 -4.32 -13.57 -18.80
N PRO A 561 -4.84 -12.48 -18.20
CA PRO A 561 -4.13 -11.77 -17.14
C PRO A 561 -4.15 -12.56 -15.83
N ASP A 562 -3.08 -12.48 -15.03
CA ASP A 562 -3.04 -13.04 -13.66
C ASP A 562 -3.45 -12.01 -12.59
N GLU A 563 -2.53 -11.55 -11.74
CA GLU A 563 -2.77 -10.44 -10.79
C GLU A 563 -2.38 -9.09 -11.41
N GLU A 564 -3.12 -8.02 -11.16
CA GLU A 564 -2.85 -6.69 -11.76
C GLU A 564 -1.42 -6.18 -11.48
N GLU A 565 -0.87 -6.47 -10.28
CA GLU A 565 0.48 -6.03 -9.89
C GLU A 565 1.62 -6.82 -10.57
N THR A 566 1.37 -8.05 -11.03
CA THR A 566 2.41 -8.95 -11.57
C THR A 566 2.18 -9.37 -13.02
N SER A 567 1.01 -9.08 -13.59
CA SER A 567 0.63 -9.42 -14.96
C SER A 567 1.57 -8.77 -15.99
N TYR A 568 2.21 -9.59 -16.81
CA TYR A 568 3.09 -9.14 -17.88
C TYR A 568 2.27 -8.59 -19.05
N VAL A 569 1.15 -9.22 -19.38
CA VAL A 569 0.27 -8.76 -20.48
C VAL A 569 -0.36 -7.40 -20.16
N VAL A 570 -0.77 -7.15 -18.91
CA VAL A 570 -1.26 -5.83 -18.47
C VAL A 570 -0.16 -4.77 -18.55
N ALA A 571 1.05 -5.10 -18.07
CA ALA A 571 2.19 -4.19 -18.12
C ALA A 571 2.62 -3.84 -19.56
N GLU A 572 2.43 -4.73 -20.52
CA GLU A 572 2.64 -4.44 -21.95
C GLU A 572 1.47 -3.67 -22.57
N TYR A 573 0.21 -4.03 -22.30
CA TYR A 573 -0.96 -3.30 -22.77
C TYR A 573 -0.94 -1.83 -22.30
N ALA A 574 -0.54 -1.55 -21.06
CA ALA A 574 -0.43 -0.18 -20.54
C ALA A 574 0.50 0.75 -21.35
N LYS A 575 1.48 0.18 -22.06
CA LYS A 575 2.46 0.90 -22.91
C LYS A 575 1.97 1.18 -24.33
N SER A 576 0.85 0.57 -24.73
CA SER A 576 0.30 0.58 -26.09
C SER A 576 -0.68 1.74 -26.36
N ASP A 577 -1.27 1.76 -27.56
CA ASP A 577 -2.40 2.63 -27.93
C ASP A 577 -3.76 2.26 -27.30
N GLN A 578 -3.83 1.15 -26.56
CA GLN A 578 -4.94 0.69 -25.73
C GLN A 578 -6.31 0.69 -26.43
N ARG A 579 -6.58 -0.37 -27.19
CA ARG A 579 -7.86 -0.58 -27.89
C ARG A 579 -8.81 -1.44 -27.06
N VAL A 580 -10.05 -0.98 -26.99
CA VAL A 580 -11.20 -1.74 -26.47
C VAL A 580 -12.15 -2.09 -27.61
N PHE A 581 -12.78 -3.26 -27.55
CA PHE A 581 -13.79 -3.65 -28.54
C PHE A 581 -15.17 -3.18 -28.08
N GLU A 582 -15.85 -2.43 -28.95
CA GLU A 582 -17.17 -1.89 -28.69
C GLU A 582 -18.18 -2.40 -29.71
N VAL A 583 -19.39 -2.65 -29.26
CA VAL A 583 -20.52 -3.07 -30.09
C VAL A 583 -21.62 -2.00 -30.10
N PRO A 584 -22.32 -1.80 -31.23
CA PRO A 584 -23.45 -0.89 -31.28
C PRO A 584 -24.67 -1.50 -30.58
N CYS A 585 -25.38 -0.70 -29.80
CA CYS A 585 -26.72 -1.01 -29.35
C CYS A 585 -27.68 -1.12 -30.56
N PRO A 586 -28.48 -2.20 -30.72
CA PRO A 586 -29.46 -2.30 -31.79
C PRO A 586 -30.54 -1.21 -31.79
N GLU A 587 -30.90 -0.68 -30.61
CA GLU A 587 -31.96 0.30 -30.43
C GLU A 587 -31.48 1.75 -30.62
N CYS A 588 -30.41 2.16 -29.93
CA CYS A 588 -29.92 3.55 -29.97
C CYS A 588 -28.69 3.79 -30.85
N GLY A 589 -28.06 2.72 -31.38
CA GLY A 589 -26.87 2.80 -32.23
C GLY A 589 -25.55 3.16 -31.52
N GLU A 590 -25.59 3.57 -30.25
CA GLU A 590 -24.40 3.98 -29.50
C GLU A 590 -23.48 2.79 -29.20
N PHE A 591 -22.16 3.03 -29.24
CA PHE A 591 -21.15 1.98 -29.12
C PHE A 591 -20.63 1.85 -27.68
N HIS A 592 -20.66 0.63 -27.15
CA HIS A 592 -20.18 0.32 -25.79
C HIS A 592 -19.38 -0.97 -25.77
N GLU A 593 -18.44 -1.06 -24.83
CA GLU A 593 -17.85 -2.34 -24.44
C GLU A 593 -18.87 -3.14 -23.60
N ILE A 594 -19.02 -4.43 -23.87
CA ILE A 594 -19.87 -5.32 -23.05
C ILE A 594 -19.09 -5.62 -21.76
N MET A 595 -19.51 -5.03 -20.63
CA MET A 595 -18.91 -5.24 -19.30
C MET A 595 -19.79 -6.13 -18.43
N TRP A 596 -19.19 -6.87 -17.48
CA TRP A 596 -19.93 -7.77 -16.59
C TRP A 596 -21.01 -7.07 -15.75
N LYS A 597 -20.74 -5.84 -15.31
CA LYS A 597 -21.69 -4.98 -14.58
C LYS A 597 -22.98 -4.67 -15.35
N ASP A 598 -22.96 -4.81 -16.67
CA ASP A 598 -24.06 -4.51 -17.58
C ASP A 598 -24.76 -5.80 -18.06
N ILE A 599 -24.35 -6.98 -17.55
CA ILE A 599 -25.05 -8.26 -17.74
C ILE A 599 -26.05 -8.44 -16.59
N HIS A 600 -27.30 -8.74 -16.93
CA HIS A 600 -28.41 -8.85 -16.00
C HIS A 600 -29.27 -10.06 -16.34
N TRP A 601 -29.99 -10.61 -15.36
CA TRP A 601 -30.94 -11.71 -15.54
C TRP A 601 -32.06 -11.61 -14.49
N PRO A 602 -33.26 -12.17 -14.74
CA PRO A 602 -34.33 -12.25 -13.75
C PRO A 602 -33.92 -13.10 -12.53
N GLU A 603 -34.54 -12.85 -11.38
CA GLU A 603 -34.18 -13.56 -10.14
C GLU A 603 -34.44 -15.07 -10.27
N GLY A 604 -33.37 -15.87 -10.16
CA GLY A 604 -33.41 -17.33 -10.29
C GLY A 604 -33.32 -17.88 -11.71
N GLU A 605 -33.26 -17.02 -12.74
CA GLU A 605 -33.31 -17.41 -14.16
C GLU A 605 -32.03 -16.97 -14.93
N PRO A 606 -30.84 -17.47 -14.58
CA PRO A 606 -29.58 -17.07 -15.23
C PRO A 606 -29.57 -17.37 -16.74
N GLU A 607 -30.30 -18.38 -17.21
CA GLU A 607 -30.41 -18.74 -18.62
C GLU A 607 -31.04 -17.64 -19.49
N LYS A 608 -31.72 -16.66 -18.86
CA LYS A 608 -32.31 -15.49 -19.52
C LYS A 608 -31.44 -14.24 -19.37
N ALA A 609 -30.12 -14.41 -19.24
CA ALA A 609 -29.20 -13.30 -19.17
C ALA A 609 -29.19 -12.44 -20.45
N TYR A 610 -29.24 -11.14 -20.24
CA TYR A 610 -29.27 -10.10 -21.26
C TYR A 610 -28.23 -9.02 -20.95
N TRP A 611 -27.81 -8.27 -21.96
CA TRP A 611 -27.00 -7.08 -21.79
C TRP A 611 -27.89 -5.83 -21.73
N GLY A 612 -27.76 -5.06 -20.65
CA GLY A 612 -28.42 -3.76 -20.50
C GLY A 612 -27.58 -2.66 -21.13
N CYS A 613 -28.09 -1.96 -22.15
CA CYS A 613 -27.33 -0.91 -22.81
C CYS A 613 -27.03 0.27 -21.86
N PRO A 614 -25.76 0.68 -21.65
CA PRO A 614 -25.41 1.77 -20.74
C PRO A 614 -25.98 3.16 -21.10
N SER A 615 -26.34 3.40 -22.37
CA SER A 615 -26.89 4.68 -22.82
C SER A 615 -28.42 4.78 -22.71
N CYS A 616 -29.16 3.73 -23.05
CA CYS A 616 -30.62 3.77 -23.16
C CYS A 616 -31.36 2.76 -22.27
N GLY A 617 -30.64 1.89 -21.56
CA GLY A 617 -31.21 0.92 -20.63
C GLY A 617 -31.98 -0.24 -21.28
N CYS A 618 -32.00 -0.37 -22.61
CA CYS A 618 -32.70 -1.48 -23.26
C CYS A 618 -32.05 -2.83 -22.91
N ALA A 619 -32.90 -3.84 -22.66
CA ALA A 619 -32.47 -5.21 -22.46
C ALA A 619 -32.27 -5.89 -23.83
N ILE A 620 -31.06 -6.35 -24.10
CA ILE A 620 -30.70 -7.00 -25.36
C ILE A 620 -30.37 -8.46 -25.09
N GLU A 621 -31.11 -9.38 -25.72
CA GLU A 621 -30.94 -10.82 -25.54
C GLU A 621 -29.68 -11.35 -26.24
N HIS A 622 -29.12 -12.46 -25.73
CA HIS A 622 -27.93 -13.09 -26.31
C HIS A 622 -28.03 -13.34 -27.83
N LYS A 623 -29.22 -13.69 -28.36
CA LYS A 623 -29.44 -13.93 -29.79
C LYS A 623 -29.00 -12.77 -30.70
N GLN A 624 -28.95 -11.54 -30.18
CA GLN A 624 -28.51 -10.34 -30.91
C GLN A 624 -26.98 -10.13 -30.85
N LYS A 625 -26.28 -10.81 -29.93
CA LYS A 625 -24.83 -10.67 -29.69
C LYS A 625 -24.02 -10.87 -30.96
N SER A 626 -24.27 -11.91 -31.75
CA SER A 626 -23.50 -12.19 -32.98
C SER A 626 -23.60 -11.05 -33.98
N THR A 627 -24.81 -10.49 -34.20
CA THR A 627 -25.03 -9.31 -35.06
C THR A 627 -24.38 -8.04 -34.51
N MET A 628 -24.39 -7.86 -33.19
CA MET A 628 -23.72 -6.73 -32.53
C MET A 628 -22.19 -6.82 -32.66
N VAL A 629 -21.61 -8.00 -32.43
CA VAL A 629 -20.17 -8.26 -32.60
C VAL A 629 -19.76 -8.13 -34.07
N ALA A 630 -20.62 -8.55 -35.02
CA ALA A 630 -20.42 -8.36 -36.46
C ALA A 630 -20.25 -6.89 -36.85
N ARG A 631 -20.98 -5.99 -36.18
CA ARG A 631 -21.00 -4.54 -36.39
C ARG A 631 -20.07 -3.78 -35.41
N GLY A 632 -19.34 -4.50 -34.56
CA GLY A 632 -18.47 -3.90 -33.55
C GLY A 632 -17.18 -3.31 -34.13
N ARG A 633 -16.51 -2.47 -33.34
CA ARG A 633 -15.31 -1.73 -33.72
C ARG A 633 -14.27 -1.71 -32.60
N TRP A 634 -13.01 -1.53 -32.99
CA TRP A 634 -11.93 -1.23 -32.04
C TRP A 634 -11.82 0.28 -31.81
N ARG A 635 -12.03 0.76 -30.58
CA ARG A 635 -11.76 2.15 -30.20
C ARG A 635 -10.39 2.26 -29.53
N ILE A 636 -9.52 3.07 -30.14
CA ILE A 636 -8.23 3.48 -29.55
C ILE A 636 -8.50 4.45 -28.41
N THR A 637 -8.03 4.15 -27.20
CA THR A 637 -8.20 5.03 -26.02
C THR A 637 -6.96 5.88 -25.74
N LYS A 638 -5.79 5.51 -26.31
CA LYS A 638 -4.51 6.19 -26.08
C LYS A 638 -3.78 6.52 -27.40
N PRO A 639 -4.37 7.39 -28.26
CA PRO A 639 -3.96 7.58 -29.65
C PRO A 639 -2.58 8.24 -29.83
N GLU A 640 -1.98 8.79 -28.78
CA GLU A 640 -0.63 9.37 -28.81
C GLU A 640 0.49 8.31 -28.91
N VAL A 641 0.22 7.07 -28.48
CA VAL A 641 1.18 5.96 -28.63
C VAL A 641 1.18 5.46 -30.08
N LYS A 642 2.38 5.29 -30.65
CA LYS A 642 2.61 4.81 -32.02
C LYS A 642 3.55 3.61 -32.01
N GLY A 643 3.45 2.74 -33.01
CA GLY A 643 4.30 1.55 -33.15
C GLY A 643 3.93 0.36 -32.25
N HIS A 644 3.03 0.55 -31.28
CA HIS A 644 2.56 -0.50 -30.36
C HIS A 644 1.03 -0.51 -30.29
N ALA A 645 0.41 -1.46 -30.99
CA ALA A 645 -1.03 -1.70 -30.90
C ALA A 645 -1.35 -2.57 -29.68
N GLY A 646 -2.30 -2.16 -28.85
CA GLY A 646 -2.78 -2.97 -27.73
C GLY A 646 -4.25 -3.28 -27.85
N PHE A 647 -4.66 -4.48 -27.49
CA PHE A 647 -6.04 -4.95 -27.57
C PHE A 647 -6.47 -5.56 -26.23
N ARG A 648 -7.67 -5.24 -25.77
CA ARG A 648 -8.34 -5.93 -24.67
C ARG A 648 -9.71 -6.43 -25.14
N ILE A 649 -9.97 -7.72 -24.90
CA ILE A 649 -11.22 -8.39 -25.27
C ILE A 649 -11.60 -9.44 -24.22
N ASN A 650 -12.89 -9.51 -23.94
CA ASN A 650 -13.50 -10.42 -22.98
C ASN A 650 -14.42 -11.45 -23.67
N SER A 651 -14.82 -12.49 -22.94
CA SER A 651 -15.68 -13.54 -23.47
C SER A 651 -17.11 -13.05 -23.70
N LEU A 652 -17.55 -11.98 -23.03
CA LEU A 652 -18.87 -11.38 -23.21
C LEU A 652 -19.08 -10.88 -24.65
N SER A 653 -17.99 -10.52 -25.33
CA SER A 653 -17.95 -10.12 -26.74
C SER A 653 -17.58 -11.25 -27.71
N SER A 654 -17.39 -12.49 -27.23
CA SER A 654 -17.09 -13.65 -28.09
C SER A 654 -18.39 -14.26 -28.64
N PRO A 655 -18.51 -14.55 -29.94
CA PRO A 655 -19.69 -15.18 -30.52
C PRO A 655 -19.74 -16.72 -30.38
N LEU A 656 -18.77 -17.36 -29.71
CA LEU A 656 -18.79 -18.82 -29.50
C LEU A 656 -19.94 -19.28 -28.55
N PRO A 657 -20.45 -20.53 -28.65
CA PRO A 657 -21.60 -21.00 -27.86
C PRO A 657 -21.30 -21.02 -26.37
N ASN A 658 -20.13 -21.51 -26.00
CA ASN A 658 -19.66 -21.56 -24.60
C ASN A 658 -19.31 -20.17 -24.04
N ALA A 659 -19.61 -19.09 -24.76
CA ALA A 659 -19.59 -17.71 -24.30
C ALA A 659 -21.01 -17.10 -24.26
N ASP A 660 -22.04 -17.93 -24.18
CA ASP A 660 -23.41 -17.50 -23.91
C ASP A 660 -23.53 -16.79 -22.56
N TRP A 661 -24.29 -15.69 -22.51
CA TRP A 661 -24.37 -14.87 -21.30
C TRP A 661 -25.06 -15.60 -20.15
N GLY A 662 -25.99 -16.51 -20.45
CA GLY A 662 -26.63 -17.37 -19.47
C GLY A 662 -25.69 -18.45 -18.95
N ILE A 663 -24.93 -19.10 -19.84
CA ILE A 663 -23.87 -20.04 -19.42
C ILE A 663 -22.84 -19.33 -18.53
N LEU A 664 -22.44 -18.11 -18.88
CA LEU A 664 -21.51 -17.31 -18.07
C LEU A 664 -22.16 -16.81 -16.77
N ALA A 665 -23.47 -16.56 -16.73
CA ALA A 665 -24.20 -16.23 -15.51
C ALA A 665 -24.29 -17.45 -14.57
N GLU A 666 -24.50 -18.66 -15.08
CA GLU A 666 -24.41 -19.91 -14.30
C GLU A 666 -22.99 -20.13 -13.75
N GLU A 667 -21.96 -19.97 -14.61
CA GLU A 667 -20.54 -20.08 -14.22
C GLU A 667 -20.18 -19.05 -13.13
N PHE A 668 -20.72 -17.83 -13.20
CA PHE A 668 -20.60 -16.82 -12.14
C PHE A 668 -21.37 -17.20 -10.87
N LEU A 669 -22.63 -17.64 -10.98
CA LEU A 669 -23.44 -18.01 -9.81
C LEU A 669 -22.81 -19.16 -9.00
N ALA A 670 -22.15 -20.10 -9.66
CA ALA A 670 -21.42 -21.20 -9.04
C ALA A 670 -20.13 -20.73 -8.32
N THR A 671 -19.52 -19.62 -8.75
CA THR A 671 -18.20 -19.16 -8.28
C THR A 671 -18.21 -17.91 -7.39
N LYS A 672 -19.24 -17.05 -7.48
CA LYS A 672 -19.32 -15.73 -6.83
C LYS A 672 -19.15 -15.69 -5.31
N HIS A 673 -19.35 -16.82 -4.62
CA HIS A 673 -19.24 -16.92 -3.16
C HIS A 673 -17.89 -17.44 -2.67
N ASP A 674 -17.01 -17.92 -3.57
CA ASP A 674 -15.66 -18.38 -3.24
C ASP A 674 -14.62 -17.56 -4.05
N PRO A 675 -13.84 -16.68 -3.39
CA PRO A 675 -12.78 -15.92 -4.07
C PRO A 675 -11.76 -16.78 -4.83
N HIS A 676 -11.54 -18.04 -4.43
CA HIS A 676 -10.64 -18.95 -5.16
C HIS A 676 -11.24 -19.45 -6.48
N LEU A 677 -12.56 -19.53 -6.58
CA LEU A 677 -13.27 -19.93 -7.80
C LEU A 677 -13.63 -18.71 -8.67
N LEU A 678 -13.90 -17.56 -8.04
CA LEU A 678 -14.19 -16.30 -8.73
C LEU A 678 -12.94 -15.73 -9.44
N LYS A 679 -11.72 -15.95 -8.93
CA LYS A 679 -10.50 -15.52 -9.62
C LYS A 679 -10.36 -16.10 -11.04
N PRO A 680 -10.44 -17.43 -11.25
CA PRO A 680 -10.51 -18.00 -12.59
C PRO A 680 -11.57 -17.37 -13.50
N PHE A 681 -12.77 -17.09 -12.98
CA PHE A 681 -13.83 -16.44 -13.76
C PHE A 681 -13.42 -15.03 -14.24
N VAL A 682 -12.98 -14.16 -13.33
CA VAL A 682 -12.56 -12.79 -13.69
C VAL A 682 -11.40 -12.80 -14.69
N ASN A 683 -10.37 -13.61 -14.43
CA ASN A 683 -9.17 -13.64 -15.27
C ASN A 683 -9.43 -14.26 -16.65
N THR A 684 -10.17 -15.38 -16.70
CA THR A 684 -10.28 -16.19 -17.93
C THR A 684 -11.59 -15.98 -18.69
N ILE A 685 -12.64 -15.39 -18.09
CA ILE A 685 -13.88 -15.03 -18.78
C ILE A 685 -13.94 -13.52 -19.03
N LEU A 686 -13.71 -12.69 -18.00
CA LEU A 686 -13.79 -11.24 -18.16
C LEU A 686 -12.53 -10.64 -18.80
N GLY A 687 -11.40 -11.37 -18.81
CA GLY A 687 -10.13 -10.84 -19.31
C GLY A 687 -9.63 -9.66 -18.47
N GLU A 688 -10.05 -9.59 -17.21
CA GLU A 688 -9.67 -8.57 -16.24
C GLU A 688 -8.62 -9.16 -15.30
N ALA A 689 -7.60 -8.40 -14.96
CA ALA A 689 -6.58 -8.87 -14.02
C ALA A 689 -7.16 -8.96 -12.61
N TRP A 690 -6.89 -10.05 -11.91
CA TRP A 690 -7.33 -10.19 -10.52
C TRP A 690 -6.70 -9.08 -9.70
N ARG A 691 -7.56 -8.33 -9.02
CA ARG A 691 -7.16 -7.54 -7.88
C ARG A 691 -7.32 -8.43 -6.67
N THR A 692 -6.22 -9.03 -6.21
CA THR A 692 -6.15 -9.48 -4.81
C THR A 692 -6.72 -8.35 -3.96
N ALA A 693 -7.69 -8.64 -3.09
CA ALA A 693 -8.29 -7.67 -2.18
C ALA A 693 -7.21 -7.11 -1.24
N GLY A 694 -6.59 -6.03 -1.71
CA GLY A 694 -5.40 -5.37 -1.19
C GLY A 694 -5.64 -3.87 -1.01
N ASP A 695 -6.82 -3.55 -0.50
CA ASP A 695 -7.00 -2.49 0.49
C ASP A 695 -6.46 -1.11 0.11
N ARG A 696 -6.79 -0.63 -1.10
CA ARG A 696 -6.97 0.81 -1.32
C ARG A 696 -8.46 1.14 -1.33
N ILE A 697 -8.98 1.34 -0.14
CA ILE A 697 -10.23 2.07 0.08
C ILE A 697 -9.91 3.54 -0.20
N ASP A 698 -10.71 4.19 -1.05
CA ASP A 698 -10.50 5.58 -1.42
C ASP A 698 -10.91 6.50 -0.25
N ASP A 699 -9.96 7.23 0.31
CA ASP A 699 -10.18 8.17 1.41
C ASP A 699 -11.18 9.29 1.05
N LEU A 700 -11.23 9.71 -0.21
CA LEU A 700 -12.17 10.71 -0.69
C LEU A 700 -13.59 10.14 -0.84
N GLU A 701 -13.73 8.85 -1.16
CA GLU A 701 -15.03 8.17 -1.16
C GLU A 701 -15.58 8.03 0.26
N LEU A 702 -14.75 7.64 1.23
CA LEU A 702 -15.13 7.61 2.64
C LEU A 702 -15.53 9.00 3.15
N GLN A 703 -14.76 10.05 2.82
CA GLN A 703 -15.07 11.43 3.20
C GLN A 703 -16.40 11.91 2.59
N ARG A 704 -16.70 11.54 1.34
CA ARG A 704 -17.99 11.84 0.69
C ARG A 704 -19.18 11.09 1.30
N SER A 705 -18.93 9.94 1.93
CA SER A 705 -19.95 9.18 2.67
C SER A 705 -20.24 9.73 4.08
N ALA A 706 -19.54 10.79 4.51
CA ALA A 706 -19.70 11.35 5.84
C ALA A 706 -21.10 11.97 6.06
N GLU A 707 -21.69 11.65 7.21
CA GLU A 707 -23.04 12.03 7.60
C GLU A 707 -23.03 13.18 8.62
N PRO A 708 -24.10 13.99 8.69
CA PRO A 708 -24.19 15.13 9.62
C PRO A 708 -24.45 14.67 11.07
N PHE A 709 -23.48 14.00 11.67
CA PHE A 709 -23.38 13.76 13.11
C PHE A 709 -21.92 13.93 13.55
N GLY A 710 -21.70 14.13 14.84
CA GLY A 710 -20.37 14.26 15.45
C GLY A 710 -20.44 14.80 16.88
N LEU A 711 -19.35 14.64 17.65
CA LEU A 711 -19.32 15.07 19.06
C LEU A 711 -19.11 16.60 19.21
N GLY A 712 -18.82 17.29 18.10
CA GLY A 712 -18.35 18.68 17.99
C GLY A 712 -19.41 19.79 17.94
N ALA A 713 -20.39 19.74 18.84
CA ALA A 713 -21.38 20.80 19.12
C ALA A 713 -22.46 21.11 18.05
N VAL A 714 -23.68 21.36 18.56
CA VAL A 714 -24.87 21.78 17.80
C VAL A 714 -24.70 23.22 17.30
N ASP A 715 -25.00 23.46 16.03
CA ASP A 715 -25.01 24.76 15.37
C ASP A 715 -25.85 25.80 16.15
N SER A 716 -25.30 26.99 16.38
CA SER A 716 -26.02 28.10 17.06
C SER A 716 -27.24 28.62 16.30
N ASP A 717 -27.35 28.26 15.02
CA ASP A 717 -28.27 28.85 14.06
C ASP A 717 -29.53 27.98 13.86
N GLY A 718 -29.64 26.85 14.57
CA GLY A 718 -30.83 25.98 14.57
C GLY A 718 -31.04 25.15 13.29
N VAL A 719 -30.07 25.15 12.36
CA VAL A 719 -30.08 24.36 11.12
C VAL A 719 -29.03 23.25 11.17
N GLY A 720 -29.08 22.47 12.26
CA GLY A 720 -28.20 21.34 12.54
C GLY A 720 -28.95 20.20 13.23
N GLN A 721 -28.40 18.98 13.21
CA GLN A 721 -28.98 17.85 13.95
C GLN A 721 -28.98 18.18 15.46
N PRO A 722 -30.11 17.98 16.18
CA PRO A 722 -30.22 18.37 17.59
C PRO A 722 -29.40 17.47 18.54
N TRP A 723 -28.72 16.44 18.03
CA TRP A 723 -28.00 15.43 18.80
C TRP A 723 -26.64 15.08 18.16
N PRO A 724 -25.61 14.78 18.97
CA PRO A 724 -24.25 14.49 18.47
C PRO A 724 -24.13 13.15 17.74
N PHE A 725 -25.13 12.27 17.80
CA PHE A 725 -25.14 11.00 17.09
C PHE A 725 -26.58 10.45 16.94
N PRO A 726 -26.80 9.51 16.00
CA PRO A 726 -28.09 8.83 15.83
C PRO A 726 -28.57 8.05 17.08
N GLU A 727 -29.88 7.81 17.18
CA GLU A 727 -30.51 7.17 18.35
C GLU A 727 -30.15 5.69 18.56
N ASP A 728 -29.58 5.03 17.55
CA ASP A 728 -29.15 3.64 17.58
C ASP A 728 -27.74 3.45 18.17
N VAL A 729 -27.03 4.53 18.52
CA VAL A 729 -25.72 4.51 19.19
C VAL A 729 -25.87 4.19 20.68
N LEU A 730 -26.06 2.90 20.97
CA LEU A 730 -26.30 2.42 22.33
C LEU A 730 -25.02 2.28 23.17
N ALA A 731 -23.83 2.32 22.57
CA ALA A 731 -22.55 2.23 23.28
C ALA A 731 -21.43 2.99 22.58
N ILE A 732 -20.42 3.43 23.33
CA ILE A 732 -19.25 4.16 22.81
C ILE A 732 -17.97 3.55 23.36
N THR A 733 -17.02 3.17 22.51
CA THR A 733 -15.64 2.83 22.92
C THR A 733 -14.64 3.83 22.35
N ALA A 734 -13.46 3.93 22.96
CA ALA A 734 -12.38 4.77 22.48
C ALA A 734 -11.06 3.99 22.39
N GLY A 735 -10.25 4.33 21.40
CA GLY A 735 -8.89 3.85 21.24
C GLY A 735 -7.93 5.03 21.23
N ILE A 736 -6.84 4.92 21.98
CA ILE A 736 -5.81 5.94 22.12
C ILE A 736 -4.48 5.38 21.64
N ASP A 737 -3.94 5.98 20.58
CA ASP A 737 -2.56 5.72 20.13
C ASP A 737 -1.58 6.71 20.77
N MET A 738 -0.41 6.22 21.18
CA MET A 738 0.52 6.92 22.06
C MET A 738 1.85 7.21 21.35
N GLN A 739 2.03 8.48 20.97
CA GLN A 739 3.22 8.98 20.29
C GLN A 739 4.16 9.75 21.25
N ASP A 740 5.40 10.00 20.83
CA ASP A 740 6.41 10.67 21.68
C ASP A 740 6.04 12.12 22.08
N ASP A 741 5.17 12.78 21.30
CA ASP A 741 4.79 14.20 21.43
C ASP A 741 3.28 14.48 21.52
N ARG A 742 2.43 13.45 21.45
CA ARG A 742 0.97 13.54 21.51
C ARG A 742 0.30 12.19 21.79
N GLY A 743 -0.98 12.22 22.14
CA GLY A 743 -1.87 11.07 22.09
C GLY A 743 -3.02 11.37 21.13
N GLU A 744 -3.33 10.45 20.23
CA GLU A 744 -4.47 10.56 19.30
C GLU A 744 -5.60 9.65 19.80
N VAL A 745 -6.86 10.10 19.69
CA VAL A 745 -8.03 9.42 20.27
C VAL A 745 -9.14 9.34 19.24
N SER A 746 -9.59 8.14 18.86
CA SER A 746 -10.80 7.95 18.03
C SER A 746 -11.95 7.39 18.88
N TYR A 747 -13.15 7.95 18.71
CA TYR A 747 -14.37 7.49 19.40
C TYR A 747 -15.27 6.70 18.43
N VAL A 748 -15.68 5.49 18.83
CA VAL A 748 -16.49 4.58 18.02
C VAL A 748 -17.81 4.26 18.72
N GLY A 749 -18.92 4.69 18.11
CA GLY A 749 -20.28 4.34 18.47
C GLY A 749 -20.68 2.96 17.92
N TRP A 750 -21.52 2.25 18.66
CA TRP A 750 -21.97 0.89 18.33
C TRP A 750 -23.49 0.76 18.38
N THR A 751 -24.04 0.15 17.34
CA THR A 751 -25.46 -0.21 17.26
C THR A 751 -25.71 -1.65 17.69
N GLU A 752 -26.96 -1.96 18.01
CA GLU A 752 -27.45 -3.33 18.24
C GLU A 752 -27.26 -4.24 17.01
N SER A 753 -27.36 -3.68 15.80
CA SER A 753 -27.08 -4.39 14.53
C SER A 753 -25.59 -4.63 14.26
N GLY A 754 -24.69 -4.15 15.13
CA GLY A 754 -23.24 -4.35 15.02
C GLY A 754 -22.54 -3.41 14.04
N GLN A 755 -23.21 -2.32 13.65
CA GLN A 755 -22.62 -1.22 12.88
C GLN A 755 -21.68 -0.38 13.77
N GLN A 756 -20.71 0.25 13.11
CA GLN A 756 -19.70 1.11 13.73
C GLN A 756 -19.85 2.53 13.19
N LEU A 757 -20.00 3.49 14.10
CA LEU A 757 -20.06 4.91 13.76
C LEU A 757 -18.78 5.57 14.28
N ILE A 758 -17.97 6.14 13.42
CA ILE A 758 -16.81 6.93 13.85
C ILE A 758 -17.33 8.32 14.22
N LEU A 759 -17.34 8.64 15.51
CA LEU A 759 -18.05 9.81 16.04
C LEU A 759 -17.20 11.08 16.02
N ASP A 760 -15.91 10.97 16.37
CA ASP A 760 -14.96 12.09 16.41
C ASP A 760 -13.51 11.57 16.53
N HIS A 761 -12.53 12.47 16.40
CA HIS A 761 -11.11 12.20 16.62
C HIS A 761 -10.33 13.40 17.21
N ASP A 762 -9.80 13.23 18.41
CA ASP A 762 -9.03 14.24 19.16
C ASP A 762 -7.50 14.01 19.08
N VAL A 763 -6.72 15.09 19.14
CA VAL A 763 -5.25 15.05 19.28
C VAL A 763 -4.77 15.87 20.47
N VAL A 764 -4.33 15.19 21.54
CA VAL A 764 -3.77 15.83 22.74
C VAL A 764 -2.25 15.99 22.57
N TYR A 765 -1.80 17.20 22.27
CA TYR A 765 -0.36 17.50 22.18
C TYR A 765 0.29 17.63 23.55
N GLY A 766 1.35 16.85 23.80
CA GLY A 766 2.09 16.88 25.05
C GLY A 766 2.99 15.67 25.24
N SER A 767 3.90 15.77 26.20
CA SER A 767 4.78 14.66 26.57
C SER A 767 4.12 13.83 27.66
N TYR A 768 3.91 12.53 27.40
CA TYR A 768 3.40 11.52 28.35
C TYR A 768 4.16 11.41 29.68
N GLU A 769 5.30 12.08 29.85
CA GLU A 769 5.98 12.21 31.14
C GLU A 769 5.38 13.30 32.05
N THR A 770 4.55 14.20 31.52
CA THR A 770 3.99 15.34 32.27
C THR A 770 2.58 15.04 32.78
N ASN A 771 2.18 15.67 33.87
CA ASN A 771 0.88 15.38 34.49
C ASN A 771 -0.27 16.03 33.73
N GLU A 772 -0.01 17.18 33.11
CA GLU A 772 -0.94 17.96 32.29
C GLU A 772 -1.51 17.09 31.17
N PHE A 773 -0.65 16.43 30.38
CA PHE A 773 -1.05 15.49 29.32
C PHE A 773 -2.03 14.42 29.80
N TRP A 774 -1.77 13.82 30.97
CA TRP A 774 -2.66 12.79 31.54
C TRP A 774 -3.93 13.38 32.19
N VAL A 775 -3.93 14.65 32.59
CA VAL A 775 -5.15 15.35 33.03
C VAL A 775 -6.07 15.58 31.83
N ASP A 776 -5.51 16.00 30.69
CA ASP A 776 -6.26 16.25 29.45
C ASP A 776 -6.84 14.93 28.90
N ILE A 777 -6.04 13.86 28.81
CA ILE A 777 -6.53 12.51 28.46
C ILE A 777 -7.59 12.01 29.46
N ASP A 778 -7.43 12.22 30.77
CA ASP A 778 -8.46 11.83 31.76
C ASP A 778 -9.72 12.71 31.71
N ALA A 779 -9.67 13.88 31.09
CA ALA A 779 -10.83 14.73 30.82
C ALA A 779 -11.60 14.24 29.58
N LEU A 780 -10.91 13.95 28.48
CA LEU A 780 -11.50 13.36 27.27
C LEU A 780 -12.24 12.05 27.60
N ILE A 781 -11.59 11.11 28.29
CA ILE A 781 -12.22 9.81 28.61
C ILE A 781 -13.34 9.87 29.66
N LYS A 782 -13.62 11.06 30.23
CA LYS A 782 -14.73 11.32 31.15
C LYS A 782 -15.92 12.03 30.48
N GLN A 783 -15.79 12.42 29.22
CA GLN A 783 -16.86 13.13 28.52
C GLN A 783 -18.15 12.32 28.46
N ARG A 784 -19.26 13.05 28.40
CA ARG A 784 -20.63 12.56 28.41
C ARG A 784 -21.46 13.42 27.48
N TRP A 785 -22.39 12.78 26.80
CA TRP A 785 -23.26 13.41 25.80
C TRP A 785 -24.71 13.05 26.10
N ARG A 786 -25.61 13.99 25.80
CA ARG A 786 -27.04 13.70 25.83
C ARG A 786 -27.38 12.78 24.66
N HIS A 787 -28.12 11.72 24.96
CA HIS A 787 -28.55 10.73 23.99
C HIS A 787 -29.94 11.11 23.43
N PRO A 788 -30.25 10.88 22.14
CA PRO A 788 -31.56 11.21 21.55
C PRO A 788 -32.78 10.67 22.33
N LEU A 789 -32.64 9.49 22.93
CA LEU A 789 -33.68 8.87 23.78
C LEU A 789 -33.95 9.60 25.12
N GLY A 790 -33.15 10.62 25.48
CA GLY A 790 -33.38 11.50 26.64
C GLY A 790 -32.40 11.37 27.81
N GLY A 791 -31.66 10.27 27.90
CA GLY A 791 -30.63 10.03 28.92
C GLY A 791 -29.24 10.57 28.58
N GLU A 792 -28.23 10.15 29.35
CA GLU A 792 -26.82 10.45 29.07
C GLU A 792 -26.01 9.18 28.80
N ILE A 793 -25.20 9.23 27.75
CA ILE A 793 -24.19 8.23 27.40
C ILE A 793 -22.78 8.79 27.60
N GLY A 794 -21.83 7.90 27.86
CA GLY A 794 -20.40 8.21 27.92
C GLY A 794 -19.60 6.95 27.60
N ILE A 795 -18.28 7.06 27.54
CA ILE A 795 -17.43 5.97 27.01
C ILE A 795 -17.49 4.72 27.91
N ASP A 796 -17.86 3.58 27.32
CA ASP A 796 -18.02 2.28 27.95
C ASP A 796 -16.69 1.60 28.27
N ALA A 797 -15.70 1.72 27.38
CA ALA A 797 -14.33 1.25 27.58
C ALA A 797 -13.33 1.98 26.70
N VAL A 798 -12.08 2.04 27.17
CA VAL A 798 -10.96 2.73 26.50
C VAL A 798 -9.78 1.77 26.41
N ALA A 799 -9.19 1.63 25.23
CA ALA A 799 -7.88 1.01 25.03
C ALA A 799 -6.82 2.09 24.82
N ILE A 800 -5.68 1.97 25.51
CA ILE A 800 -4.53 2.88 25.37
C ILE A 800 -3.30 2.05 25.00
N ASP A 801 -2.64 2.35 23.87
CA ASP A 801 -1.42 1.64 23.52
C ASP A 801 -0.30 1.91 24.51
N SER A 802 0.30 0.82 24.99
CA SER A 802 1.39 0.84 25.97
C SER A 802 2.75 0.61 25.31
N SER A 803 2.90 1.13 24.08
CA SER A 803 4.00 0.94 23.13
C SER A 803 5.35 0.57 23.75
N SER A 804 6.02 -0.42 23.13
CA SER A 804 7.22 -1.04 23.71
C SER A 804 8.37 -0.04 23.87
N GLY A 805 8.59 0.45 25.09
CA GLY A 805 9.62 1.44 25.39
C GLY A 805 9.35 2.24 26.65
N SER A 806 9.59 3.55 26.57
CA SER A 806 9.47 4.51 27.67
C SER A 806 8.04 4.92 28.02
N HIS A 807 7.08 4.67 27.13
CA HIS A 807 5.64 4.94 27.33
C HIS A 807 4.99 4.01 28.34
N MET A 808 5.28 2.70 28.22
CA MET A 808 4.64 1.61 28.96
C MET A 808 4.46 1.87 30.47
N PRO A 809 5.46 2.37 31.25
CA PRO A 809 5.28 2.62 32.68
C PRO A 809 4.26 3.73 32.98
N HIS A 810 4.22 4.78 32.16
CA HIS A 810 3.30 5.92 32.33
C HIS A 810 1.87 5.52 32.00
N VAL A 811 1.67 4.78 30.90
CA VAL A 811 0.38 4.18 30.53
C VAL A 811 -0.11 3.26 31.65
N TYR A 812 0.75 2.42 32.22
CA TYR A 812 0.39 1.55 33.35
C TYR A 812 0.04 2.32 34.62
N ASP A 813 0.81 3.34 35.00
CA ASP A 813 0.52 4.19 36.16
C ASP A 813 -0.82 4.94 36.00
N PHE A 814 -1.16 5.35 34.77
CA PHE A 814 -2.45 5.95 34.44
C PHE A 814 -3.60 4.93 34.47
N VAL A 815 -3.41 3.76 33.86
CA VAL A 815 -4.43 2.71 33.69
C VAL A 815 -4.74 1.98 35.00
N ARG A 816 -3.76 1.63 35.83
CA ARG A 816 -3.97 0.83 37.07
C ARG A 816 -5.13 1.35 37.95
N PRO A 817 -5.22 2.64 38.33
CA PRO A 817 -6.34 3.15 39.12
C PRO A 817 -7.66 3.25 38.34
N ARG A 818 -7.64 3.05 37.01
CA ARG A 818 -8.75 3.18 36.07
C ARG A 818 -9.24 1.84 35.49
N LEU A 819 -8.66 0.70 35.89
CA LEU A 819 -9.09 -0.63 35.44
C LEU A 819 -10.55 -0.96 35.78
N ARG A 820 -11.02 -0.55 36.97
CA ARG A 820 -12.46 -0.66 37.33
C ARG A 820 -13.37 0.21 36.46
N ARG A 821 -12.78 1.24 35.86
CA ARG A 821 -13.40 2.18 34.92
C ARG A 821 -13.27 1.69 33.46
N LYS A 822 -12.91 0.41 33.23
CA LYS A 822 -12.74 -0.20 31.90
C LYS A 822 -11.78 0.58 30.97
N VAL A 823 -10.79 1.24 31.56
CA VAL A 823 -9.62 1.77 30.85
C VAL A 823 -8.55 0.68 30.89
N PHE A 824 -8.04 0.27 29.75
CA PHE A 824 -7.13 -0.86 29.60
C PHE A 824 -5.84 -0.47 28.87
N ALA A 825 -4.71 -0.94 29.38
CA ALA A 825 -3.44 -0.89 28.68
C ALA A 825 -3.40 -2.05 27.69
N ILE A 826 -3.18 -1.74 26.42
CA ILE A 826 -3.07 -2.73 25.35
C ILE A 826 -1.67 -2.75 24.75
N LYS A 827 -1.38 -3.78 23.96
CA LYS A 827 -0.26 -3.83 23.04
C LYS A 827 -0.72 -4.49 21.75
N GLY A 828 -0.56 -3.80 20.62
CA GLY A 828 -0.74 -4.41 19.29
C GLY A 828 0.27 -5.54 19.02
N ASP A 829 -0.20 -6.65 18.45
CA ASP A 829 0.64 -7.78 18.06
C ASP A 829 0.07 -8.41 16.78
N GLY A 830 0.92 -8.49 15.74
CA GLY A 830 0.51 -8.91 14.40
C GLY A 830 0.31 -10.43 14.25
N GLY A 831 -0.16 -10.81 13.07
CA GLY A 831 -0.52 -12.16 12.69
C GLY A 831 -1.89 -12.60 13.20
N ARG A 832 -2.24 -13.85 12.86
CA ARG A 832 -3.57 -14.42 13.13
C ARG A 832 -3.77 -14.72 14.62
N ARG A 833 -4.40 -13.79 15.34
CA ARG A 833 -4.66 -13.82 16.79
C ARG A 833 -6.11 -13.40 17.10
N PRO A 834 -6.67 -13.75 18.27
CA PRO A 834 -7.96 -13.21 18.68
C PRO A 834 -7.88 -11.69 18.89
N PHE A 835 -9.01 -10.99 18.70
CA PHE A 835 -9.07 -9.52 18.71
C PHE A 835 -8.46 -8.91 19.97
N ILE A 836 -8.79 -9.46 21.15
CA ILE A 836 -8.18 -9.03 22.41
C ILE A 836 -8.03 -10.22 23.38
N LEU A 837 -6.87 -10.32 24.03
CA LEU A 837 -6.59 -11.34 25.06
C LEU A 837 -5.81 -10.76 26.23
N ARG A 838 -6.18 -11.10 27.46
CA ARG A 838 -5.38 -10.74 28.64
C ARG A 838 -4.06 -11.52 28.66
N SER A 839 -2.94 -10.80 28.75
CA SER A 839 -1.61 -11.38 28.86
C SER A 839 -1.44 -12.17 30.17
N LYS A 840 -0.90 -13.38 30.07
CA LYS A 840 -0.55 -14.22 31.23
C LYS A 840 0.82 -13.86 31.85
N ALA A 841 1.63 -13.05 31.16
CA ALA A 841 3.02 -12.78 31.53
C ALA A 841 3.20 -11.75 32.66
N GLN A 842 2.27 -10.81 32.82
CA GLN A 842 2.35 -9.75 33.83
C GLN A 842 1.18 -9.86 34.82
N LYS A 843 1.45 -10.44 36.01
CA LYS A 843 0.44 -10.59 37.08
C LYS A 843 0.12 -9.28 37.81
N LYS A 844 1.09 -8.38 37.92
CA LYS A 844 0.99 -7.12 38.68
C LYS A 844 0.37 -5.98 37.85
N ASP A 845 0.74 -5.95 36.57
CA ASP A 845 0.35 -4.92 35.62
C ASP A 845 -0.43 -5.61 34.50
N PRO A 846 -1.78 -5.56 34.52
CA PRO A 846 -2.57 -6.30 33.55
C PRO A 846 -2.51 -5.60 32.19
N LEU A 847 -1.98 -6.34 31.22
CA LEU A 847 -1.85 -5.95 29.82
C LEU A 847 -2.77 -6.81 28.96
N TRP A 848 -3.37 -6.22 27.94
CA TRP A 848 -4.12 -6.95 26.91
C TRP A 848 -3.36 -6.92 25.58
N ILE A 849 -3.28 -8.06 24.91
CA ILE A 849 -2.70 -8.19 23.58
C ILE A 849 -3.83 -8.06 22.57
N VAL A 850 -3.67 -7.14 21.63
CA VAL A 850 -4.63 -6.89 20.54
C VAL A 850 -4.11 -7.53 19.26
N GLY A 851 -4.91 -8.41 18.66
CA GLY A 851 -4.63 -8.97 17.34
C GLY A 851 -4.96 -7.95 16.26
N VAL A 852 -3.96 -7.19 15.80
CA VAL A 852 -4.21 -6.03 14.91
C VAL A 852 -4.62 -6.46 13.50
N ASP A 853 -3.91 -7.40 12.88
CA ASP A 853 -4.20 -7.82 11.49
C ASP A 853 -5.64 -8.34 11.32
N PRO A 854 -6.20 -9.23 12.19
CA PRO A 854 -7.56 -9.74 12.01
C PRO A 854 -8.66 -8.69 12.26
N ILE A 855 -8.36 -7.64 13.04
CA ILE A 855 -9.26 -6.50 13.20
C ILE A 855 -9.20 -5.61 11.96
N LYS A 856 -8.00 -5.30 11.43
CA LYS A 856 -7.83 -4.55 10.18
C LYS A 856 -8.51 -5.28 9.01
N ASP A 857 -8.31 -6.59 8.88
CA ASP A 857 -9.02 -7.46 7.94
C ASP A 857 -10.55 -7.33 8.07
N THR A 858 -11.07 -7.30 9.29
CA THR A 858 -12.52 -7.19 9.56
C THR A 858 -13.07 -5.80 9.24
N ILE A 859 -12.33 -4.73 9.55
CA ILE A 859 -12.69 -3.34 9.25
C ILE A 859 -12.76 -3.15 7.73
N PHE A 860 -11.69 -3.50 7.01
CA PHE A 860 -11.60 -3.28 5.57
C PHE A 860 -12.58 -4.14 4.77
N ASN A 861 -12.77 -5.40 5.16
CA ASN A 861 -13.81 -6.25 4.56
C ASN A 861 -15.22 -5.65 4.75
N ARG A 862 -15.55 -5.15 5.95
CA ARG A 862 -16.85 -4.50 6.23
C ARG A 862 -17.07 -3.21 5.43
N LEU A 863 -16.01 -2.46 5.16
CA LEU A 863 -16.05 -1.26 4.31
C LEU A 863 -16.33 -1.63 2.85
N GLN A 864 -15.62 -2.63 2.31
CA GLN A 864 -15.81 -3.11 0.92
C GLN A 864 -17.22 -3.64 0.64
N HIS A 865 -17.90 -4.23 1.64
CA HIS A 865 -19.28 -4.72 1.50
C HIS A 865 -20.35 -3.66 1.86
N GLY A 866 -19.97 -2.40 2.07
CA GLY A 866 -20.85 -1.22 1.99
C GLY A 866 -21.99 -1.10 3.00
N LYS A 867 -21.99 -1.83 4.13
CA LYS A 867 -23.18 -1.94 5.01
C LYS A 867 -22.97 -1.76 6.52
N VAL A 868 -21.77 -1.41 7.00
CA VAL A 868 -21.44 -1.51 8.45
C VAL A 868 -20.75 -0.28 9.06
N PHE A 869 -20.17 0.63 8.26
CA PHE A 869 -19.50 1.83 8.77
C PHE A 869 -20.24 3.11 8.38
N ARG A 870 -20.29 4.07 9.31
CA ARG A 870 -20.77 5.44 9.09
C ARG A 870 -19.76 6.41 9.69
N PHE A 871 -19.56 7.56 9.06
CA PHE A 871 -18.52 8.53 9.45
C PHE A 871 -19.14 9.87 9.83
N SER A 872 -18.69 10.45 10.94
CA SER A 872 -18.98 11.83 11.32
C SER A 872 -18.42 12.82 10.29
N LYS A 873 -19.16 13.89 10.02
CA LYS A 873 -18.74 15.00 9.16
C LYS A 873 -17.70 15.90 9.85
N ASP A 874 -17.57 15.82 11.17
CA ASP A 874 -16.62 16.61 11.95
C ASP A 874 -15.18 16.05 11.85
N LEU A 875 -15.02 14.84 11.31
CA LEU A 875 -13.70 14.21 11.12
C LEU A 875 -12.84 15.03 10.13
N PRO A 876 -11.60 15.39 10.50
CA PRO A 876 -10.75 16.19 9.62
C PRO A 876 -10.26 15.34 8.42
N GLU A 877 -10.00 15.97 7.28
CA GLU A 877 -9.55 15.31 6.03
C GLU A 877 -8.35 14.36 6.27
N VAL A 878 -7.37 14.81 7.05
CA VAL A 878 -6.17 14.03 7.45
C VAL A 878 -6.50 12.77 8.28
N TRP A 879 -7.71 12.64 8.81
CA TRP A 879 -8.18 11.42 9.47
C TRP A 879 -8.44 10.31 8.45
N TYR A 880 -9.11 10.61 7.33
CA TYR A 880 -9.40 9.65 6.26
C TYR A 880 -8.12 9.16 5.57
N GLU A 881 -7.16 10.06 5.34
CA GLU A 881 -5.82 9.70 4.86
C GLU A 881 -5.10 8.70 5.80
N GLN A 882 -5.27 8.86 7.12
CA GLN A 882 -4.64 8.01 8.13
C GLN A 882 -5.41 6.71 8.37
N PHE A 883 -6.73 6.74 8.28
CA PHE A 883 -7.58 5.55 8.38
C PHE A 883 -7.34 4.58 7.21
N THR A 884 -7.02 5.13 6.03
CA THR A 884 -6.54 4.41 4.83
C THR A 884 -5.00 4.36 4.73
N GLY A 885 -4.30 4.65 5.84
CA GLY A 885 -2.84 4.79 5.89
C GLY A 885 -2.05 3.49 5.78
N GLU A 886 -2.71 2.34 5.85
CA GLU A 886 -2.15 1.02 5.60
C GLU A 886 -2.98 0.24 4.58
N GLN A 887 -2.30 -0.65 3.84
CA GLN A 887 -2.90 -1.60 2.91
C GLN A 887 -2.37 -3.00 3.18
N ALA A 888 -3.20 -4.03 3.06
CA ALA A 888 -2.71 -5.40 3.10
C ALA A 888 -2.10 -5.79 1.76
N VAL A 889 -0.82 -6.12 1.76
CA VAL A 889 -0.12 -6.64 0.56
C VAL A 889 0.29 -8.09 0.77
N ILE A 890 0.36 -8.86 -0.31
CA ILE A 890 1.00 -10.17 -0.28
C ILE A 890 2.51 -9.97 -0.40
N LYS A 891 3.25 -10.21 0.68
CA LYS A 891 4.72 -10.25 0.65
C LYS A 891 5.23 -11.67 0.68
N MET A 892 6.20 -11.97 -0.19
CA MET A 892 6.95 -13.21 -0.12
C MET A 892 7.85 -13.22 1.12
N ASP A 893 7.51 -14.06 2.10
CA ASP A 893 8.33 -14.30 3.30
C ASP A 893 8.83 -15.75 3.25
N ARG A 894 10.15 -15.92 3.21
CA ARG A 894 10.83 -17.23 3.04
C ARG A 894 10.29 -18.08 1.88
N GLY A 895 9.91 -17.44 0.77
CA GLY A 895 9.39 -18.11 -0.42
C GLY A 895 7.94 -18.56 -0.32
N ARG A 896 7.17 -18.09 0.67
CA ARG A 896 5.72 -18.28 0.75
C ARG A 896 5.01 -16.92 0.69
N PRO A 897 3.87 -16.79 -0.01
CA PRO A 897 3.06 -15.59 0.05
C PRO A 897 2.46 -15.45 1.46
N VAL A 898 2.69 -14.31 2.10
CA VAL A 898 2.12 -13.96 3.41
C VAL A 898 1.47 -12.59 3.29
N ARG A 899 0.15 -12.51 3.49
CA ARG A 899 -0.57 -11.23 3.61
C ARG A 899 -0.03 -10.48 4.83
N LYS A 900 0.40 -9.23 4.63
CA LYS A 900 0.88 -8.34 5.69
C LYS A 900 0.35 -6.93 5.45
N TRP A 901 -0.22 -6.33 6.48
CA TRP A 901 -0.52 -4.91 6.52
C TRP A 901 0.80 -4.11 6.47
N LEU A 902 0.89 -3.15 5.55
CA LEU A 902 2.03 -2.24 5.41
C LEU A 902 1.56 -0.79 5.29
N PRO A 903 2.30 0.17 5.86
CA PRO A 903 2.00 1.58 5.71
C PRO A 903 2.20 2.06 4.26
N VAL A 904 1.25 2.87 3.79
CA VAL A 904 1.30 3.56 2.50
C VAL A 904 2.39 4.64 2.56
N PRO A 905 3.38 4.66 1.66
CA PRO A 905 4.51 5.60 1.74
C PRO A 905 4.04 7.07 1.77
N GLY A 906 4.41 7.79 2.84
CA GLY A 906 4.09 9.21 3.01
C GLY A 906 2.79 9.50 3.77
N ARG A 907 1.91 8.51 3.95
CA ARG A 907 0.78 8.58 4.89
C ARG A 907 1.22 8.16 6.28
N ARG A 908 0.48 8.62 7.29
CA ARG A 908 0.55 8.12 8.67
C ARG A 908 -0.65 7.19 8.92
N ASN A 909 -0.77 6.57 10.10
CA ASN A 909 -1.72 5.46 10.32
C ASN A 909 -2.38 5.47 11.72
N GLU A 910 -2.11 6.48 12.54
CA GLU A 910 -2.53 6.56 13.95
C GLU A 910 -4.07 6.49 14.10
N ALA A 911 -4.81 7.13 13.19
CA ALA A 911 -6.28 7.05 13.14
C ALA A 911 -6.83 5.62 12.96
N LEU A 912 -6.21 4.82 12.08
CA LEU A 912 -6.57 3.42 11.88
C LEU A 912 -6.29 2.59 13.12
N ASP A 913 -5.10 2.75 13.72
CA ASP A 913 -4.72 2.03 14.93
C ASP A 913 -5.65 2.39 16.12
N CYS A 914 -6.06 3.65 16.26
CA CYS A 914 -7.09 4.06 17.23
C CYS A 914 -8.43 3.33 17.03
N VAL A 915 -8.96 3.22 15.80
CA VAL A 915 -10.22 2.49 15.53
C VAL A 915 -10.06 0.99 15.78
N VAL A 916 -8.90 0.41 15.44
CA VAL A 916 -8.57 -0.99 15.77
C VAL A 916 -8.60 -1.22 17.28
N TYR A 917 -8.06 -0.29 18.08
CA TYR A 917 -8.05 -0.40 19.54
C TYR A 917 -9.45 -0.21 20.16
N ALA A 918 -10.24 0.74 19.65
CA ALA A 918 -11.64 0.93 20.04
C ALA A 918 -12.51 -0.31 19.73
N THR A 919 -12.25 -0.95 18.58
CA THR A 919 -12.88 -2.22 18.17
C THR A 919 -12.47 -3.37 19.08
N ALA A 920 -11.18 -3.50 19.39
CA ALA A 920 -10.68 -4.55 20.26
C ALA A 920 -11.29 -4.48 21.68
N VAL A 921 -11.42 -3.28 22.25
CA VAL A 921 -11.87 -3.11 23.64
C VAL A 921 -13.37 -3.35 23.82
N LYS A 922 -14.17 -3.18 22.77
CA LYS A 922 -15.62 -3.52 22.76
C LYS A 922 -15.85 -5.00 23.12
N GLU A 923 -14.96 -5.91 22.74
CA GLU A 923 -15.09 -7.34 23.07
C GLU A 923 -14.91 -7.64 24.58
N LEU A 924 -14.38 -6.70 25.36
CA LEU A 924 -14.34 -6.79 26.83
C LEU A 924 -15.62 -6.24 27.50
N VAL A 925 -16.55 -5.68 26.73
CA VAL A 925 -17.79 -5.07 27.21
C VAL A 925 -19.00 -5.74 26.55
N PRO A 926 -19.50 -6.85 27.12
CA PRO A 926 -20.82 -7.36 26.73
C PRO A 926 -21.90 -6.36 27.16
N ILE A 927 -22.79 -6.02 26.24
CA ILE A 927 -23.88 -5.05 26.43
C ILE A 927 -25.20 -5.76 26.16
N ASN A 928 -26.13 -5.65 27.10
CA ASN A 928 -27.52 -5.99 26.85
C ASN A 928 -28.19 -4.76 26.20
N TRP A 929 -28.44 -4.84 24.90
CA TRP A 929 -28.92 -3.72 24.09
C TRP A 929 -30.31 -3.23 24.52
N GLN A 930 -31.22 -4.15 24.84
CA GLN A 930 -32.56 -3.81 25.34
C GLN A 930 -32.47 -3.02 26.66
N LEU A 931 -31.74 -3.55 27.66
CA LEU A 931 -31.54 -2.86 28.94
C LEU A 931 -30.82 -1.52 28.77
N ARG A 932 -29.88 -1.42 27.83
CA ARG A 932 -29.17 -0.18 27.51
C ARG A 932 -30.12 0.87 26.93
N ARG A 933 -31.01 0.47 26.01
CA ARG A 933 -32.05 1.34 25.43
C ARG A 933 -33.03 1.83 26.51
N GLU A 934 -33.47 0.95 27.40
CA GLU A 934 -34.33 1.29 28.56
C GLU A 934 -33.66 2.28 29.53
N GLN A 935 -32.36 2.12 29.81
CA GLN A 935 -31.62 3.06 30.66
C GLN A 935 -31.49 4.44 30.00
N LEU A 936 -31.25 4.47 28.68
CA LEU A 936 -31.12 5.71 27.91
C LEU A 936 -32.47 6.42 27.66
N SER A 937 -33.60 5.71 27.71
CA SER A 937 -34.95 6.31 27.56
C SER A 937 -35.56 6.80 28.87
N THR A 938 -35.20 6.20 30.01
CA THR A 938 -35.75 6.56 31.34
C THR A 938 -35.02 7.73 32.02
N GLY A 939 -34.18 8.47 31.28
CA GLY A 939 -33.33 9.53 31.83
C GLY A 939 -32.24 9.03 32.79
N HIS A 940 -31.98 7.72 32.82
CA HIS A 940 -31.04 7.12 33.74
C HIS A 940 -29.61 7.37 33.27
N VAL A 941 -28.75 7.85 34.18
CA VAL A 941 -27.31 8.03 33.92
C VAL A 941 -26.68 6.65 33.76
N VAL A 942 -26.43 6.22 32.51
CA VAL A 942 -25.80 4.92 32.22
C VAL A 942 -24.42 4.89 32.87
N ALA A 943 -24.21 3.94 33.78
CA ALA A 943 -22.99 3.86 34.57
C ALA A 943 -21.84 3.23 33.79
N THR A 944 -20.95 4.08 33.27
CA THR A 944 -19.69 3.69 32.61
C THR A 944 -18.47 4.10 33.44
N ALA A 945 -17.35 4.39 32.79
CA ALA A 945 -16.00 4.63 33.30
C ALA A 945 -15.81 5.77 34.34
N ALA A 946 -16.83 6.27 35.02
CA ALA A 946 -16.73 7.52 35.79
C ALA A 946 -17.22 7.48 37.25
N ASN A 947 -18.12 6.57 37.63
CA ASN A 947 -19.04 6.87 38.74
C ASN A 947 -19.10 5.86 39.91
N ASP A 948 -17.96 5.51 40.51
CA ASP A 948 -17.94 5.04 41.91
C ASP A 948 -16.68 5.52 42.64
N ASN A 949 -16.82 6.65 43.33
CA ASN A 949 -15.79 7.21 44.21
C ASN A 949 -16.17 7.07 45.70
N THR A 950 -17.15 6.22 46.03
CA THR A 950 -17.56 5.93 47.41
C THR A 950 -16.95 4.63 47.91
N PRO A 951 -16.12 4.65 48.98
CA PRO A 951 -15.57 3.42 49.55
C PRO A 951 -16.67 2.65 50.29
N ARG A 952 -17.41 1.80 49.58
CA ARG A 952 -18.31 0.82 50.19
C ARG A 952 -17.50 -0.11 51.10
N LYS A 953 -17.75 -0.03 52.41
CA LYS A 953 -17.18 -0.96 53.41
C LYS A 953 -17.44 -2.40 52.99
N PRO A 954 -16.51 -3.34 53.24
CA PRO A 954 -16.77 -4.75 52.95
C PRO A 954 -17.97 -5.23 53.77
N ARG A 955 -19.02 -5.71 53.07
CA ARG A 955 -20.11 -6.45 53.74
C ARG A 955 -19.47 -7.72 54.31
N LYS A 956 -19.57 -7.91 55.63
CA LYS A 956 -19.29 -9.21 56.23
C LYS A 956 -20.21 -10.23 55.55
N ALA A 957 -19.66 -11.39 55.18
CA ALA A 957 -20.49 -12.50 54.76
C ALA A 957 -21.41 -12.88 55.94
N ALA A 958 -22.72 -12.86 55.71
CA ALA A 958 -23.65 -13.52 56.61
C ALA A 958 -23.52 -15.03 56.38
N SER A 959 -23.01 -15.74 57.38
CA SER A 959 -22.98 -17.19 57.38
C SER A 959 -24.39 -17.72 57.62
N THR A 960 -25.03 -18.31 56.62
CA THR A 960 -26.20 -19.16 56.82
C THR A 960 -25.77 -20.51 57.41
N TRP A 961 -25.68 -20.55 58.73
CA TRP A 961 -25.88 -21.74 59.57
C TRP A 961 -26.35 -21.25 60.94
N LEU A 962 -27.59 -21.65 61.31
CA LEU A 962 -28.41 -21.19 62.45
C LEU A 962 -28.92 -19.74 62.33
#